data_AF-A0A950V451-F1
#
_entry.id   AF-A0A950V451-F1
#
_cell.length_a   1.000
_cell.length_b   1.000
_cell.length_c   1.000
_cell.angle_alpha   90.00
_cell.angle_beta   90.00
_cell.angle_gamma   90.00
#
_symmetry.space_group_name_H-M   'P 1'
#
loop_
_entity.id
_entity.type
_entity.pdbx_description
1 polymer ?
#
loop_
_entity_poly.entity_id
_entity_poly.type
_entity_poly.pdbx_seq_one_letter_code
_entity_poly.pdbx_strand_id
1 'polypeptide(L)'
;MRIDSIDLVRFGHFADRQIDLPARTPDFYLLYGNNEAGKSTLLRAISGLLFGIPSKTTDTHTFKGSELRIGATISAPGQSLSFRRRKGTTSTLLTPDETQMKEDSMTPFLRELDRERFEQFFALNHERLREGGEELLQGKGDIGSALFQAAGLLDLRKLLENLDKEARELFSPKSRGKVIGTALEEYREARDASRHLAISATTAKEKKAEMQAAEENLKKLRADSESLQRDLVRLRRIEGNKPDVARLQELRAALDSTASLPSLPISARRNRDEAGIALTTSATQVQALTQQITQRKQQIAELPLSAAFRGHEQHVEQLNAEISDYIRAVNDLPKRRSEYEEAVGLAESEWKQIWRSRPVSDAEQVRAAYLRKAEILDLINEQTRLTTLLQQAEEQLRAGLEQERRIQEELAEEPEPRDASSLIAAIEQAKSLGDVEQAAARLRSEIERLQDNATGDLYALPLFAANLQALSAMKTPLPATIERYARAWDEAAARRKQSAETVENSVRAITEKEAEIAAFAAELGKTAESDLLDARARRDQLWRLIRAHAFEQNLSVEEAQTRSGASVPLPVQMEERVRQADEIADRRFLHAKKVAIHDRLFKEIEALRIQHQQAEVDAARYEEEQRQLEQSWQSEWDLLAATPLAPGEMKDWLRLRQTILDRFQQVRGKQDELRLLQERAGQAAQQLLSELERLHFQPGSGQSLSISIKVAEKFAQELDKKKRSRDEFRRALKSLSIDTRKQTVNDCTAALSAWSQKWIPFVRALFLPEIATPAQVSDALIVLEKVFGHLAIADGLKHRIKRIGDNIESFEKRAAELTSTIDPALSTCSPDQAVASLHSRFVETGKADRQRETLEAQNAADESALASARTQAQNALSALEQMRALAGCKDDQQLESIITSCEQRAARLADYERISAGLKERNAVSDLKQVEDEAASYELDSLRSQIDSGERRMKELQDELIAVGTAYGELRKEYQRLESSSESAAQAQKAEEALAKVRPAIGQYLRLRLAFEAVQRAIESYREKHQGPVLKRARELFSALTLGDFSALVETFSDDDKQVLKAQRTGGELVDVEGLSDGTRDQLYLSLRLAFIEHHVATVAPFPVVLDDILINFDDARSLATLEVISSLAKRTQVLFFTHHRRLVDLGARVNAQIVEFSEMKAAAIA
;
A
#
# COMPACT_ATOMS: atom_id res chain seq x y z
N MET A 1 0.81 7.23 -47.64
CA MET A 1 0.71 5.82 -48.10
C MET A 1 -0.65 5.65 -48.78
N ARG A 2 -0.68 4.92 -49.89
CA ARG A 2 -1.87 4.52 -50.66
C ARG A 2 -1.74 3.03 -50.97
N ILE A 3 -2.86 2.30 -50.95
CA ILE A 3 -2.90 0.88 -51.35
C ILE A 3 -3.32 0.82 -52.81
N ASP A 4 -2.44 0.31 -53.68
CA ASP A 4 -2.68 0.19 -55.12
C ASP A 4 -3.35 -1.15 -55.47
N SER A 5 -3.00 -2.22 -54.77
CA SER A 5 -3.67 -3.53 -54.86
C SER A 5 -3.53 -4.33 -53.56
N ILE A 6 -4.46 -5.25 -53.30
CA ILE A 6 -4.43 -6.18 -52.16
C ILE A 6 -4.60 -7.62 -52.68
N ASP A 7 -3.68 -8.50 -52.31
CA ASP A 7 -3.72 -9.93 -52.63
C ASP A 7 -4.05 -10.76 -51.39
N LEU A 8 -5.22 -11.39 -51.37
CA LEU A 8 -5.66 -12.32 -50.34
C LEU A 8 -5.32 -13.75 -50.77
N VAL A 9 -4.13 -14.21 -50.38
CA VAL A 9 -3.59 -15.53 -50.73
C VAL A 9 -3.83 -16.46 -49.54
N ARG A 10 -4.93 -17.23 -49.59
CA ARG A 10 -5.34 -18.17 -48.54
C ARG A 10 -5.54 -17.50 -47.18
N PHE A 11 -6.36 -16.45 -47.08
CA PHE A 11 -6.64 -15.72 -45.85
C PHE A 11 -8.14 -15.69 -45.51
N GLY A 12 -8.52 -16.20 -44.34
CA GLY A 12 -9.92 -16.40 -43.98
C GLY A 12 -10.59 -17.38 -44.95
N HIS A 13 -11.68 -16.95 -45.59
CA HIS A 13 -12.38 -17.73 -46.62
C HIS A 13 -11.90 -17.42 -48.06
N PHE A 14 -10.90 -16.55 -48.25
CA PHE A 14 -10.35 -16.22 -49.57
C PHE A 14 -9.21 -17.16 -49.95
N ALA A 15 -9.31 -17.86 -51.09
CA ALA A 15 -8.31 -18.82 -51.54
C ALA A 15 -7.13 -18.17 -52.30
N ASP A 16 -7.41 -17.27 -53.25
CA ASP A 16 -6.41 -16.48 -54.01
C ASP A 16 -7.15 -15.35 -54.74
N ARG A 17 -7.23 -14.15 -54.14
CA ARG A 17 -7.99 -13.02 -54.70
C ARG A 17 -7.20 -11.73 -54.68
N GLN A 18 -7.11 -11.08 -55.83
CA GLN A 18 -6.53 -9.75 -55.98
C GLN A 18 -7.64 -8.70 -56.10
N ILE A 19 -7.51 -7.61 -55.36
CA ILE A 19 -8.38 -6.44 -55.40
C ILE A 19 -7.54 -5.26 -55.89
N ASP A 20 -7.83 -4.78 -57.10
CA ASP A 20 -7.13 -3.64 -57.69
C ASP A 20 -7.81 -2.32 -57.33
N LEU A 21 -7.00 -1.34 -56.89
CA LEU A 21 -7.42 -0.01 -56.46
C LEU A 21 -6.65 1.05 -57.27
N PRO A 22 -7.00 1.27 -58.55
CA PRO A 22 -6.26 2.18 -59.44
C PRO A 22 -6.46 3.67 -59.10
N ALA A 23 -5.37 4.45 -59.00
CA ALA A 23 -5.39 5.86 -58.60
C ALA A 23 -6.43 6.71 -59.35
N ARG A 24 -7.25 7.44 -58.60
CA ARG A 24 -8.34 8.31 -59.09
C ARG A 24 -8.58 9.49 -58.14
N THR A 25 -9.37 10.46 -58.59
CA THR A 25 -9.78 11.62 -57.78
C THR A 25 -11.29 11.84 -57.94
N PRO A 26 -12.10 11.72 -56.87
CA PRO A 26 -11.74 11.33 -55.50
C PRO A 26 -11.30 9.86 -55.42
N ASP A 27 -10.30 9.57 -54.58
CA ASP A 27 -9.74 8.22 -54.31
C ASP A 27 -10.66 7.44 -53.35
N PHE A 28 -11.94 7.35 -53.75
CA PHE A 28 -13.03 6.82 -52.96
C PHE A 28 -13.54 5.50 -53.55
N TYR A 29 -13.38 4.40 -52.81
CA TYR A 29 -13.92 3.09 -53.17
C TYR A 29 -15.02 2.70 -52.20
N LEU A 30 -16.16 2.30 -52.75
CA LEU A 30 -17.28 1.73 -52.00
C LEU A 30 -17.36 0.25 -52.33
N LEU A 31 -16.99 -0.58 -51.35
CA LEU A 31 -16.99 -2.02 -51.48
C LEU A 31 -18.30 -2.59 -50.90
N TYR A 32 -19.14 -3.13 -51.78
CA TYR A 32 -20.47 -3.65 -51.43
C TYR A 32 -20.48 -5.17 -51.38
N GLY A 33 -21.06 -5.77 -50.34
CA GLY A 33 -21.26 -7.21 -50.26
C GLY A 33 -22.28 -7.61 -49.21
N ASN A 34 -23.00 -8.70 -49.43
CA ASN A 34 -23.92 -9.25 -48.41
C ASN A 34 -23.18 -9.57 -47.09
N ASN A 35 -23.93 -9.78 -46.01
CA ASN A 35 -23.34 -10.32 -44.78
C ASN A 35 -22.62 -11.63 -45.12
N GLU A 36 -21.47 -11.87 -44.46
CA GLU A 36 -20.56 -13.00 -44.73
C GLU A 36 -19.77 -12.96 -46.05
N ALA A 37 -19.89 -11.89 -46.87
CA ALA A 37 -19.11 -11.75 -48.10
C ALA A 37 -17.60 -11.49 -47.89
N GLY A 38 -17.18 -11.23 -46.65
CA GLY A 38 -15.77 -11.11 -46.27
C GLY A 38 -15.20 -9.72 -46.07
N LYS A 39 -16.03 -8.68 -45.94
CA LYS A 39 -15.58 -7.30 -45.69
C LYS A 39 -14.78 -7.16 -44.39
N SER A 40 -15.28 -7.73 -43.29
CA SER A 40 -14.55 -7.74 -42.02
C SER A 40 -13.27 -8.59 -42.09
N THR A 41 -13.27 -9.66 -42.89
CA THR A 41 -12.06 -10.45 -43.20
C THR A 41 -11.03 -9.61 -43.97
N LEU A 42 -11.47 -8.80 -44.93
CA LEU A 42 -10.62 -7.86 -45.67
C LEU A 42 -10.06 -6.76 -44.76
N LEU A 43 -10.86 -6.20 -43.84
CA LEU A 43 -10.35 -5.23 -42.86
C LEU A 43 -9.23 -5.84 -41.99
N ARG A 44 -9.45 -7.07 -41.47
CA ARG A 44 -8.42 -7.81 -40.73
C ARG A 44 -7.21 -8.12 -41.60
N ALA A 45 -7.39 -8.37 -42.90
CA ALA A 45 -6.31 -8.59 -43.83
C ALA A 45 -5.48 -7.31 -44.07
N ILE A 46 -6.10 -6.14 -44.21
CA ILE A 46 -5.40 -4.84 -44.33
C ILE A 46 -4.58 -4.57 -43.07
N SER A 47 -5.17 -4.75 -41.88
CA SER A 47 -4.43 -4.63 -40.62
C SER A 47 -3.28 -5.65 -40.51
N GLY A 48 -3.53 -6.92 -40.88
CA GLY A 48 -2.51 -7.97 -40.88
C GLY A 48 -1.38 -7.74 -41.88
N LEU A 49 -1.69 -7.18 -43.05
CA LEU A 49 -0.75 -6.77 -44.07
C LEU A 49 0.17 -5.66 -43.54
N LEU A 50 -0.40 -4.60 -42.93
CA LEU A 50 0.37 -3.44 -42.47
C LEU A 50 1.20 -3.74 -41.21
N PHE A 51 0.70 -4.53 -40.26
CA PHE A 51 1.33 -4.71 -38.94
C PHE A 51 1.69 -6.14 -38.54
N GLY A 52 1.30 -7.16 -39.32
CA GLY A 52 1.55 -8.56 -38.96
C GLY A 52 0.24 -9.32 -38.73
N ILE A 53 0.18 -10.54 -39.24
CA ILE A 53 -0.91 -11.47 -38.91
C ILE A 53 -0.67 -11.98 -37.49
N PRO A 54 -1.58 -11.74 -36.53
CA PRO A 54 -1.38 -12.14 -35.14
C PRO A 54 -1.30 -13.66 -34.99
N SER A 55 -0.54 -14.12 -33.99
CA SER A 55 -0.31 -15.54 -33.73
C SER A 55 -1.61 -16.30 -33.43
N LYS A 56 -2.50 -15.66 -32.67
CA LYS A 56 -3.92 -16.05 -32.50
C LYS A 56 -4.76 -15.26 -33.50
N THR A 57 -5.23 -15.91 -34.56
CA THR A 57 -6.14 -15.32 -35.56
C THR A 57 -7.28 -16.32 -35.84
N THR A 58 -8.50 -15.80 -35.96
CA THR A 58 -9.72 -16.54 -36.31
C THR A 58 -9.82 -16.83 -37.81
N ASP A 59 -8.93 -16.25 -38.63
CA ASP A 59 -8.91 -16.38 -40.09
C ASP A 59 -8.22 -17.68 -40.56
N THR A 60 -8.13 -18.70 -39.69
CA THR A 60 -7.55 -20.04 -39.97
C THR A 60 -8.61 -21.14 -40.14
N HIS A 61 -9.88 -20.76 -40.29
CA HIS A 61 -11.00 -21.71 -40.40
C HIS A 61 -11.02 -22.48 -41.73
N THR A 62 -10.48 -21.92 -42.82
CA THR A 62 -10.42 -22.59 -44.14
C THR A 62 -9.00 -23.08 -44.48
N PHE A 63 -7.96 -22.34 -44.11
CA PHE A 63 -6.56 -22.64 -44.45
C PHE A 63 -5.69 -22.78 -43.20
N LYS A 64 -4.65 -23.62 -43.29
CA LYS A 64 -3.70 -23.80 -42.17
C LYS A 64 -2.96 -22.49 -41.90
N GLY A 65 -2.65 -22.22 -40.64
CA GLY A 65 -1.94 -21.00 -40.24
C GLY A 65 -0.61 -20.74 -40.97
N SER A 66 0.10 -21.80 -41.40
CA SER A 66 1.34 -21.71 -42.18
C SER A 66 1.14 -21.25 -43.63
N GLU A 67 -0.06 -21.44 -44.17
CA GLU A 67 -0.42 -21.15 -45.56
C GLU A 67 -0.92 -19.71 -45.76
N LEU A 68 -1.29 -19.01 -44.67
CA LEU A 68 -1.81 -17.65 -44.73
C LEU A 68 -0.78 -16.69 -45.35
N ARG A 69 -1.15 -16.02 -46.45
CA ARG A 69 -0.37 -14.97 -47.10
C ARG A 69 -1.28 -13.78 -47.43
N ILE A 70 -0.81 -12.57 -47.16
CA ILE A 70 -1.49 -11.35 -47.62
C ILE A 70 -0.45 -10.52 -48.37
N GLY A 71 -0.73 -10.21 -49.62
CA GLY A 71 0.08 -9.33 -50.45
C GLY A 71 -0.55 -7.98 -50.65
N ALA A 72 0.27 -7.00 -51.02
CA ALA A 72 -0.19 -5.73 -51.54
C ALA A 72 0.89 -5.02 -52.33
N THR A 73 0.44 -4.12 -53.19
CA THR A 73 1.28 -3.03 -53.70
C THR A 73 0.84 -1.75 -53.02
N ILE A 74 1.78 -1.07 -52.37
CA ILE A 74 1.55 0.24 -51.74
C ILE A 74 2.44 1.31 -52.37
N SER A 75 1.96 2.54 -52.38
CA SER A 75 2.69 3.70 -52.87
C SER A 75 2.71 4.85 -51.87
N ALA A 76 3.78 5.65 -51.95
CA ALA A 76 3.94 6.93 -51.29
C ALA A 76 4.64 7.88 -52.28
N PRO A 77 4.65 9.21 -52.06
CA PRO A 77 5.30 10.14 -52.97
C PRO A 77 6.75 9.73 -53.27
N GLY A 78 7.04 9.31 -54.51
CA GLY A 78 8.36 8.88 -54.98
C GLY A 78 8.78 7.44 -54.61
N GLN A 79 7.90 6.63 -54.01
CA GLN A 79 8.21 5.25 -53.58
C GLN A 79 7.03 4.30 -53.83
N SER A 80 7.32 3.08 -54.30
CA SER A 80 6.33 1.99 -54.42
C SER A 80 6.95 0.69 -53.91
N LEU A 81 6.15 -0.12 -53.23
CA LEU A 81 6.57 -1.38 -52.63
C LEU A 81 5.50 -2.46 -52.84
N SER A 82 5.86 -3.53 -53.54
CA SER A 82 5.08 -4.76 -53.63
C SER A 82 5.66 -5.80 -52.69
N PHE A 83 4.84 -6.35 -51.80
CA PHE A 83 5.30 -7.30 -50.80
C PHE A 83 4.19 -8.29 -50.42
N ARG A 84 4.58 -9.39 -49.80
CA ARG A 84 3.69 -10.35 -49.15
C ARG A 84 4.06 -10.49 -47.68
N ARG A 85 3.08 -10.84 -46.86
CA ARG A 85 3.26 -11.06 -45.43
C ARG A 85 2.69 -12.41 -45.03
N ARG A 86 3.53 -13.22 -44.39
CA ARG A 86 3.13 -14.52 -43.81
C ARG A 86 2.76 -14.38 -42.34
N LYS A 87 2.05 -15.38 -41.81
CA LYS A 87 1.83 -15.50 -40.37
C LYS A 87 3.14 -15.83 -39.64
N GLY A 88 3.46 -15.05 -38.60
CA GLY A 88 4.65 -15.22 -37.79
C GLY A 88 4.89 -14.01 -36.88
N THR A 89 5.88 -14.11 -35.99
CA THR A 89 6.28 -13.03 -35.08
C THR A 89 7.58 -12.36 -35.49
N THR A 90 8.38 -13.00 -36.33
CA THR A 90 9.67 -12.48 -36.83
C THR A 90 9.83 -12.80 -38.30
N SER A 91 10.44 -11.89 -39.06
CA SER A 91 10.74 -12.07 -40.48
C SER A 91 9.51 -12.49 -41.30
N THR A 92 8.46 -11.68 -41.19
CA THR A 92 7.16 -11.97 -41.81
C THR A 92 7.00 -11.37 -43.20
N LEU A 93 7.82 -10.39 -43.56
CA LEU A 93 7.80 -9.70 -44.85
C LEU A 93 8.56 -10.47 -45.92
N LEU A 94 7.92 -10.64 -47.07
CA LEU A 94 8.39 -11.38 -48.23
C LEU A 94 8.26 -10.52 -49.50
N THR A 95 9.10 -10.77 -50.50
CA THR A 95 8.87 -10.28 -51.87
C THR A 95 7.70 -11.04 -52.50
N PRO A 96 7.15 -10.55 -53.64
CA PRO A 96 6.15 -11.29 -54.41
C PRO A 96 6.59 -12.71 -54.80
N ASP A 97 7.90 -12.91 -55.04
CA ASP A 97 8.54 -14.21 -55.34
C ASP A 97 8.85 -15.06 -54.08
N GLU A 98 8.26 -14.72 -52.93
CA GLU A 98 8.41 -15.39 -51.63
C GLU A 98 9.82 -15.39 -51.00
N THR A 99 10.71 -14.48 -51.43
CA THR A 99 12.02 -14.29 -50.77
C THR A 99 11.91 -13.34 -49.57
N GLN A 100 12.73 -13.54 -48.54
CA GLN A 100 12.66 -12.74 -47.32
C GLN A 100 13.08 -11.28 -47.55
N MET A 101 12.26 -10.34 -47.07
CA MET A 101 12.53 -8.90 -47.14
C MET A 101 12.92 -8.36 -45.75
N LYS A 102 13.70 -7.27 -45.71
CA LYS A 102 14.02 -6.59 -44.44
C LYS A 102 12.75 -6.03 -43.81
N GLU A 103 12.53 -6.27 -42.52
CA GLU A 103 11.32 -5.79 -41.84
C GLU A 103 11.20 -4.26 -41.82
N ASP A 104 12.32 -3.55 -41.80
CA ASP A 104 12.38 -2.08 -41.84
C ASP A 104 11.92 -1.48 -43.19
N SER A 105 11.67 -2.30 -44.21
CA SER A 105 11.24 -1.81 -45.54
C SER A 105 9.84 -1.17 -45.50
N MET A 106 9.03 -1.50 -44.49
CA MET A 106 7.70 -0.90 -44.28
C MET A 106 7.75 0.41 -43.48
N THR A 107 8.83 0.65 -42.71
CA THR A 107 8.97 1.81 -41.82
C THR A 107 8.78 3.17 -42.54
N PRO A 108 9.30 3.40 -43.77
CA PRO A 108 9.10 4.66 -44.49
C PRO A 108 7.62 4.94 -44.86
N PHE A 109 6.81 3.89 -45.01
CA PHE A 109 5.39 3.98 -45.37
C PHE A 109 4.50 4.16 -44.13
N LEU A 110 4.88 3.55 -43.00
CA LEU A 110 4.10 3.57 -41.76
C LEU A 110 4.36 4.80 -40.87
N ARG A 111 5.53 5.45 -40.94
CA ARG A 111 5.86 6.72 -40.25
C ARG A 111 5.28 6.84 -38.82
N GLU A 112 5.68 5.92 -37.93
CA GLU A 112 5.30 5.84 -36.50
C GLU A 112 3.85 5.40 -36.20
N LEU A 113 3.08 4.97 -37.20
CA LEU A 113 1.81 4.27 -36.96
C LEU A 113 2.08 2.83 -36.51
N ASP A 114 1.42 2.40 -35.44
CA ASP A 114 1.31 1.00 -35.05
C ASP A 114 -0.10 0.46 -35.37
N ARG A 115 -0.31 -0.82 -35.09
CA ARG A 115 -1.58 -1.51 -35.36
C ARG A 115 -2.75 -0.85 -34.66
N GLU A 116 -2.57 -0.54 -33.37
CA GLU A 116 -3.63 -0.05 -32.52
C GLU A 116 -4.06 1.34 -32.96
N ARG A 117 -3.11 2.23 -33.23
CA ARG A 117 -3.37 3.57 -33.79
C ARG A 117 -4.01 3.50 -35.17
N PHE A 118 -3.57 2.60 -36.05
CA PHE A 118 -4.22 2.40 -37.35
C PHE A 118 -5.68 2.00 -37.19
N GLU A 119 -5.92 0.94 -36.41
CA GLU A 119 -7.24 0.41 -36.23
C GLU A 119 -8.13 1.47 -35.57
N GLN A 120 -7.63 2.16 -34.56
CA GLN A 120 -8.37 3.23 -33.90
C GLN A 120 -8.68 4.35 -34.90
N PHE A 121 -7.66 5.00 -35.51
CA PHE A 121 -7.82 6.25 -36.28
C PHE A 121 -8.34 6.07 -37.69
N PHE A 122 -7.82 5.09 -38.40
CA PHE A 122 -8.00 4.93 -39.83
C PHE A 122 -8.87 3.73 -40.20
N ALA A 123 -9.35 2.93 -39.24
CA ALA A 123 -10.34 1.87 -39.48
C ALA A 123 -11.57 2.00 -38.57
N LEU A 124 -12.51 2.85 -38.99
CA LEU A 124 -13.73 3.12 -38.23
C LEU A 124 -14.82 2.12 -38.62
N ASN A 125 -15.41 1.43 -37.65
CA ASN A 125 -16.58 0.57 -37.87
C ASN A 125 -17.80 1.09 -37.08
N HIS A 126 -18.98 0.50 -37.32
CA HIS A 126 -20.20 0.91 -36.64
C HIS A 126 -20.13 0.82 -35.10
N GLU A 127 -19.57 -0.28 -34.57
CA GLU A 127 -19.46 -0.52 -33.13
C GLU A 127 -18.62 0.58 -32.44
N ARG A 128 -17.44 0.89 -33.00
CA ARG A 128 -16.56 1.95 -32.49
C ARG A 128 -17.16 3.35 -32.63
N LEU A 129 -17.96 3.58 -33.67
CA LEU A 129 -18.69 4.85 -33.82
C LEU A 129 -19.67 5.05 -32.67
N ARG A 130 -20.41 4.00 -32.31
CA ARG A 130 -21.38 4.01 -31.21
C ARG A 130 -20.71 4.10 -29.84
N GLU A 131 -19.67 3.31 -29.60
CA GLU A 131 -18.85 3.39 -28.39
C GLU A 131 -18.32 4.82 -28.19
N GLY A 132 -17.75 5.42 -29.24
CA GLY A 132 -17.29 6.80 -29.20
C GLY A 132 -18.41 7.81 -28.91
N GLY A 133 -19.59 7.61 -29.50
CA GLY A 133 -20.78 8.42 -29.21
C GLY A 133 -21.28 8.28 -27.76
N GLU A 134 -21.21 7.09 -27.16
CA GLU A 134 -21.57 6.82 -25.74
C GLU A 134 -20.53 7.35 -24.76
N GLU A 135 -19.24 7.27 -25.08
CA GLU A 135 -18.18 7.83 -24.25
C GLU A 135 -18.24 9.37 -24.18
N LEU A 136 -18.70 10.04 -25.25
CA LEU A 136 -18.98 11.48 -25.23
C LEU A 136 -20.07 11.85 -24.21
N LEU A 137 -21.08 10.97 -24.01
CA LEU A 137 -22.09 11.15 -22.96
C LEU A 137 -21.49 10.95 -21.56
N GLN A 138 -20.71 9.88 -21.37
CA GLN A 138 -20.10 9.59 -20.07
C GLN A 138 -19.14 10.71 -19.64
N GLY A 139 -18.45 11.33 -20.60
CA GLY A 139 -17.63 12.52 -20.39
C GLY A 139 -18.41 13.81 -20.16
N LYS A 140 -19.75 13.79 -20.14
CA LYS A 140 -20.64 14.97 -20.03
C LYS A 140 -20.29 16.08 -21.01
N GLY A 141 -19.83 15.72 -22.20
CA GLY A 141 -19.39 16.68 -23.21
C GLY A 141 -18.05 17.38 -22.95
N ASP A 142 -17.23 16.96 -21.98
CA ASP A 142 -15.88 17.52 -21.74
C ASP A 142 -15.06 17.58 -23.04
N ILE A 143 -14.72 18.79 -23.48
CA ILE A 143 -14.06 19.05 -24.78
C ILE A 143 -12.68 18.40 -24.82
N GLY A 144 -11.95 18.44 -23.70
CA GLY A 144 -10.65 17.81 -23.60
C GLY A 144 -10.79 16.31 -23.79
N SER A 145 -11.71 15.68 -23.07
CA SER A 145 -11.99 14.25 -23.21
C SER A 145 -12.42 13.88 -24.63
N ALA A 146 -13.33 14.64 -25.23
CA ALA A 146 -13.85 14.40 -26.58
C ALA A 146 -12.74 14.47 -27.66
N LEU A 147 -11.84 15.45 -27.56
CA LEU A 147 -10.72 15.59 -28.48
C LEU A 147 -9.62 14.56 -28.22
N PHE A 148 -9.33 14.24 -26.95
CA PHE A 148 -8.37 13.18 -26.63
C PHE A 148 -8.90 11.80 -27.02
N GLN A 149 -10.19 11.54 -26.93
CA GLN A 149 -10.85 10.34 -27.48
C GLN A 149 -10.76 10.32 -29.01
N ALA A 150 -11.11 11.44 -29.66
CA ALA A 150 -10.98 11.61 -31.11
C ALA A 150 -9.52 11.61 -31.60
N ALA A 151 -8.53 11.75 -30.71
CA ALA A 151 -7.10 11.66 -31.00
C ALA A 151 -6.42 10.41 -30.38
N GLY A 152 -7.17 9.52 -29.71
CA GLY A 152 -6.70 8.25 -29.14
C GLY A 152 -5.72 8.35 -27.97
N LEU A 153 -5.77 9.45 -27.21
CA LEU A 153 -4.87 9.76 -26.08
C LEU A 153 -5.43 9.31 -24.72
N LEU A 154 -6.34 8.33 -24.70
CA LEU A 154 -7.03 7.81 -23.51
C LEU A 154 -6.06 7.24 -22.46
N ASP A 155 -4.93 6.69 -22.91
CA ASP A 155 -3.90 6.13 -22.03
C ASP A 155 -3.23 7.18 -21.14
N LEU A 156 -3.14 8.44 -21.59
CA LEU A 156 -2.52 9.50 -20.79
C LEU A 156 -3.38 9.90 -19.58
N ARG A 157 -4.71 9.80 -19.70
CA ARG A 157 -5.62 10.08 -18.58
C ARG A 157 -5.55 8.98 -17.54
N LYS A 158 -5.58 7.71 -17.98
CA LYS A 158 -5.35 6.54 -17.10
C LYS A 158 -3.98 6.62 -16.43
N LEU A 159 -2.96 7.08 -17.14
CA LEU A 159 -1.63 7.30 -16.60
C LEU A 159 -1.62 8.41 -15.54
N LEU A 160 -2.29 9.55 -15.75
CA LEU A 160 -2.45 10.59 -14.73
C LEU A 160 -3.19 10.08 -13.48
N GLU A 161 -4.28 9.33 -13.66
CA GLU A 161 -5.04 8.73 -12.55
C GLU A 161 -4.18 7.74 -11.76
N ASN A 162 -3.40 6.90 -12.44
CA ASN A 162 -2.48 5.96 -11.81
C ASN A 162 -1.36 6.68 -11.06
N LEU A 163 -0.74 7.70 -11.67
CA LEU A 163 0.30 8.52 -11.02
C LEU A 163 -0.22 9.24 -9.77
N ASP A 164 -1.45 9.78 -9.81
CA ASP A 164 -2.06 10.43 -8.64
C ASP A 164 -2.44 9.41 -7.56
N LYS A 165 -2.96 8.24 -7.95
CA LYS A 165 -3.26 7.14 -7.04
C LYS A 165 -2.01 6.64 -6.31
N GLU A 166 -0.95 6.34 -7.04
CA GLU A 166 0.34 5.91 -6.48
C GLU A 166 0.93 6.98 -5.56
N ALA A 167 0.85 8.27 -5.94
CA ALA A 167 1.31 9.36 -5.08
C ALA A 167 0.50 9.45 -3.78
N ARG A 168 -0.84 9.28 -3.83
CA ARG A 168 -1.73 9.29 -2.67
C ARG A 168 -1.56 8.08 -1.75
N GLU A 169 -1.10 6.95 -2.28
CA GLU A 169 -0.73 5.77 -1.48
C GLU A 169 0.53 6.03 -0.64
N LEU A 170 1.46 6.85 -1.13
CA LEU A 170 2.65 7.28 -0.39
C LEU A 170 2.34 8.41 0.62
N PHE A 171 1.57 9.43 0.21
CA PHE A 171 1.25 10.59 1.06
C PHE A 171 -0.03 11.34 0.62
N SER A 172 -0.85 11.74 1.59
CA SER A 172 -2.03 12.60 1.39
C SER A 172 -2.18 13.60 2.55
N PRO A 173 -2.55 14.87 2.29
CA PRO A 173 -2.72 15.89 3.32
C PRO A 173 -3.83 15.58 4.34
N LYS A 174 -4.81 14.76 3.96
CA LYS A 174 -6.04 14.54 4.75
C LYS A 174 -6.11 13.18 5.48
N SER A 175 -5.17 12.25 5.27
CA SER A 175 -5.23 10.91 5.87
C SER A 175 -3.99 10.59 6.70
N ARG A 176 -4.19 10.27 7.99
CA ARG A 176 -3.18 9.61 8.83
C ARG A 176 -3.04 8.14 8.39
N GLY A 177 -1.83 7.57 8.44
CA GLY A 177 -1.57 6.14 8.16
C GLY A 177 -1.05 5.77 6.76
N LYS A 178 -0.60 6.72 5.93
CA LYS A 178 0.10 6.44 4.66
C LYS A 178 1.60 6.30 4.87
N VAL A 179 2.31 5.61 3.97
CA VAL A 179 3.71 5.17 4.13
C VAL A 179 4.63 6.27 4.68
N ILE A 180 4.59 7.48 4.12
CA ILE A 180 5.41 8.61 4.59
C ILE A 180 4.93 9.13 5.94
N GLY A 181 3.62 9.23 6.15
CA GLY A 181 3.02 9.69 7.40
C GLY A 181 3.30 8.75 8.57
N THR A 182 3.11 7.44 8.38
CA THR A 182 3.38 6.40 9.38
C THR A 182 4.87 6.37 9.74
N ALA A 183 5.77 6.40 8.74
CA ALA A 183 7.22 6.40 9.01
C ALA A 183 7.70 7.69 9.71
N LEU A 184 7.07 8.84 9.47
CA LEU A 184 7.35 10.08 10.22
C LEU A 184 6.84 10.03 11.67
N GLU A 185 5.74 9.34 11.91
CA GLU A 185 5.18 9.12 13.25
C GLU A 185 6.06 8.15 14.05
N GLU A 186 6.44 7.01 13.45
CA GLU A 186 7.43 6.06 14.00
C GLU A 186 8.76 6.75 14.33
N TYR A 187 9.24 7.65 13.46
CA TYR A 187 10.45 8.43 13.72
C TYR A 187 10.33 9.33 14.95
N ARG A 188 9.20 10.04 15.10
CA ARG A 188 8.99 10.94 16.25
C ARG A 188 8.93 10.15 17.56
N GLU A 189 8.15 9.08 17.59
CA GLU A 189 8.01 8.22 18.77
C GLU A 189 9.36 7.61 19.19
N ALA A 190 10.13 7.07 18.24
CA ALA A 190 11.45 6.50 18.52
C ALA A 190 12.48 7.56 18.98
N ARG A 191 12.42 8.77 18.42
CA ARG A 191 13.30 9.89 18.80
C ARG A 191 13.00 10.42 20.21
N ASP A 192 11.73 10.54 20.56
CA ASP A 192 11.32 10.99 21.90
C ASP A 192 11.65 9.91 22.95
N ALA A 193 11.44 8.63 22.64
CA ALA A 193 11.86 7.52 23.49
C ALA A 193 13.38 7.47 23.72
N SER A 194 14.19 7.71 22.69
CA SER A 194 15.66 7.78 22.82
C SER A 194 16.14 8.91 23.74
N ARG A 195 15.50 10.09 23.69
CA ARG A 195 15.81 11.23 24.58
C ARG A 195 15.51 10.92 26.05
N HIS A 196 14.39 10.28 26.35
CA HIS A 196 14.03 9.91 27.72
C HIS A 196 14.98 8.86 28.32
N LEU A 197 15.45 7.91 27.51
CA LEU A 197 16.39 6.88 27.94
C LEU A 197 17.82 7.41 28.18
N ALA A 198 18.21 8.55 27.59
CA ALA A 198 19.54 9.15 27.79
C ALA A 198 19.77 9.73 29.20
N ILE A 199 18.71 10.01 29.96
CA ILE A 199 18.79 10.54 31.35
C ILE A 199 19.15 9.42 32.36
N SER A 200 19.09 8.14 31.99
CA SER A 200 19.26 6.99 32.90
C SER A 200 20.69 6.66 33.32
N ALA A 201 21.72 7.23 32.67
CA ALA A 201 23.12 6.84 32.86
C ALA A 201 23.68 7.21 34.24
N THR A 202 23.21 8.32 34.84
CA THR A 202 23.54 8.73 36.22
C THR A 202 22.88 7.81 37.25
N THR A 203 21.61 7.47 37.04
CA THR A 203 20.84 6.55 37.91
C THR A 203 21.40 5.11 37.86
N ALA A 204 21.91 4.68 36.71
CA ALA A 204 22.55 3.36 36.56
C ALA A 204 23.84 3.22 37.39
N LYS A 205 24.59 4.31 37.58
CA LYS A 205 25.83 4.32 38.39
C LYS A 205 25.53 4.20 39.88
N GLU A 206 24.48 4.86 40.36
CA GLU A 206 24.00 4.77 41.76
C GLU A 206 23.48 3.36 42.07
N LYS A 207 22.64 2.79 41.19
CA LYS A 207 22.10 1.43 41.34
C LYS A 207 23.17 0.34 41.28
N LYS A 208 24.26 0.55 40.52
CA LYS A 208 25.42 -0.36 40.52
C LYS A 208 26.12 -0.41 41.87
N ALA A 209 26.31 0.73 42.53
CA ALA A 209 26.95 0.81 43.84
C ALA A 209 26.09 0.14 44.92
N GLU A 210 24.77 0.37 44.92
CA GLU A 210 23.82 -0.30 45.81
C GLU A 210 23.81 -1.82 45.62
N MET A 211 23.83 -2.28 44.35
CA MET A 211 23.88 -3.71 44.01
C MET A 211 25.18 -4.37 44.52
N GLN A 212 26.35 -3.71 44.36
CA GLN A 212 27.63 -4.25 44.81
C GLN A 212 27.70 -4.38 46.34
N ALA A 213 27.17 -3.38 47.07
CA ALA A 213 27.08 -3.44 48.53
C ALA A 213 26.16 -4.57 49.01
N ALA A 214 25.02 -4.78 48.33
CA ALA A 214 24.13 -5.90 48.62
C ALA A 214 24.78 -7.27 48.31
N GLU A 215 25.59 -7.37 47.24
CA GLU A 215 26.32 -8.59 46.90
C GLU A 215 27.35 -8.98 47.96
N GLU A 216 28.11 -8.02 48.47
CA GLU A 216 29.10 -8.26 49.54
C GLU A 216 28.43 -8.69 50.85
N ASN A 217 27.30 -8.06 51.20
CA ASN A 217 26.53 -8.45 52.38
C ASN A 217 25.99 -9.88 52.24
N LEU A 218 25.51 -10.23 51.05
CA LEU A 218 25.00 -11.56 50.75
C LEU A 218 26.11 -12.63 50.81
N LYS A 219 27.34 -12.32 50.38
CA LYS A 219 28.50 -13.22 50.55
C LYS A 219 28.83 -13.49 52.03
N LYS A 220 28.78 -12.47 52.89
CA LYS A 220 29.01 -12.62 54.33
C LYS A 220 27.92 -13.46 55.00
N LEU A 221 26.65 -13.13 54.77
CA LEU A 221 25.51 -13.89 55.32
C LEU A 221 25.48 -15.36 54.86
N ARG A 222 25.90 -15.64 53.61
CA ARG A 222 26.07 -17.02 53.13
C ARG A 222 27.15 -17.77 53.89
N ALA A 223 28.32 -17.18 54.11
CA ALA A 223 29.41 -17.82 54.85
C ALA A 223 29.00 -18.12 56.31
N ASP A 224 28.30 -17.18 56.96
CA ASP A 224 27.81 -17.34 58.33
C ASP A 224 26.71 -18.42 58.41
N SER A 225 25.78 -18.43 57.45
CA SER A 225 24.74 -19.47 57.34
C SER A 225 25.34 -20.85 57.08
N GLU A 226 26.34 -20.98 56.18
CA GLU A 226 27.02 -22.25 55.90
C GLU A 226 27.82 -22.77 57.11
N SER A 227 28.40 -21.88 57.91
CA SER A 227 29.06 -22.26 59.16
C SER A 227 28.04 -22.79 60.18
N LEU A 228 26.97 -22.03 60.44
CA LEU A 228 25.93 -22.42 61.39
C LEU A 228 25.16 -23.67 60.95
N GLN A 229 24.97 -23.86 59.64
CA GLN A 229 24.36 -25.06 59.07
C GLN A 229 25.23 -26.29 59.31
N ARG A 230 26.55 -26.18 59.14
CA ARG A 230 27.48 -27.29 59.43
C ARG A 230 27.40 -27.70 60.90
N ASP A 231 27.33 -26.73 61.80
CA ASP A 231 27.21 -26.98 63.23
C ASP A 231 25.86 -27.59 63.60
N LEU A 232 24.74 -27.10 63.04
CA LEU A 232 23.41 -27.68 63.22
C LEU A 232 23.30 -29.10 62.65
N VAL A 233 23.87 -29.36 61.47
CA VAL A 233 23.90 -30.70 60.87
C VAL A 233 24.64 -31.67 61.77
N ARG A 234 25.78 -31.25 62.35
CA ARG A 234 26.52 -32.05 63.32
C ARG A 234 25.69 -32.35 64.58
N LEU A 235 25.04 -31.33 65.17
CA LEU A 235 24.25 -31.50 66.40
C LEU A 235 22.97 -32.33 66.16
N ARG A 236 22.24 -32.10 65.05
CA ARG A 236 21.09 -32.93 64.65
C ARG A 236 21.48 -34.34 64.28
N ARG A 237 22.67 -34.57 63.70
CA ARG A 237 23.19 -35.91 63.46
C ARG A 237 23.33 -36.67 64.78
N ILE A 238 23.90 -36.03 65.80
CA ILE A 238 24.06 -36.59 67.14
C ILE A 238 22.69 -36.84 67.78
N GLU A 239 21.74 -35.91 67.65
CA GLU A 239 20.36 -36.09 68.15
C GLU A 239 19.64 -37.25 67.45
N GLY A 240 19.69 -37.30 66.12
CA GLY A 240 19.03 -38.30 65.30
C GLY A 240 19.62 -39.70 65.44
N ASN A 241 20.88 -39.82 65.85
CA ASN A 241 21.49 -41.11 66.16
C ASN A 241 20.94 -41.73 67.45
N LYS A 242 20.51 -40.93 68.45
CA LYS A 242 20.05 -41.43 69.77
C LYS A 242 18.86 -42.42 69.70
N PRO A 243 17.76 -42.15 68.96
CA PRO A 243 16.65 -43.09 68.86
C PRO A 243 17.00 -44.35 68.04
N ASP A 244 17.82 -44.22 67.00
CA ASP A 244 18.30 -45.37 66.21
C ASP A 244 19.21 -46.29 67.04
N VAL A 245 20.06 -45.71 67.90
CA VAL A 245 20.88 -46.45 68.87
C VAL A 245 19.99 -47.18 69.89
N ALA A 246 18.94 -46.53 70.41
CA ALA A 246 17.96 -47.18 71.29
C ALA A 246 17.17 -48.29 70.57
N ARG A 247 16.79 -48.08 69.30
CA ARG A 247 16.04 -49.03 68.49
C ARG A 247 16.88 -50.24 68.09
N LEU A 248 18.18 -50.08 67.82
CA LEU A 248 19.09 -51.20 67.60
C LEU A 248 19.19 -52.10 68.83
N GLN A 249 19.15 -51.53 70.04
CA GLN A 249 19.13 -52.30 71.28
C GLN A 249 17.83 -53.12 71.43
N GLU A 250 16.67 -52.54 71.09
CA GLU A 250 15.38 -53.25 71.07
C GLU A 250 15.29 -54.33 69.98
N LEU A 251 15.72 -54.02 68.75
CA LEU A 251 15.69 -54.96 67.62
C LEU A 251 16.60 -56.16 67.86
N ARG A 252 17.76 -55.94 68.50
CA ARG A 252 18.67 -57.02 68.92
C ARG A 252 17.97 -57.98 69.90
N ALA A 253 17.24 -57.45 70.90
CA ALA A 253 16.46 -58.26 71.83
C ALA A 253 15.26 -58.99 71.17
N ALA A 254 14.61 -58.37 70.17
CA ALA A 254 13.46 -58.96 69.48
C ALA A 254 13.85 -60.08 68.50
N LEU A 255 15.00 -59.97 67.82
CA LEU A 255 15.49 -60.95 66.84
C LEU A 255 15.91 -62.29 67.46
N ASP A 256 16.36 -62.27 68.71
CA ASP A 256 16.73 -63.47 69.50
C ASP A 256 15.52 -64.38 69.80
N SER A 257 14.29 -63.85 69.79
CA SER A 257 13.07 -64.57 70.19
C SER A 257 12.35 -65.38 69.08
N THR A 258 12.83 -65.39 67.82
CA THR A 258 12.10 -65.94 66.65
C THR A 258 12.89 -66.95 65.79
N ALA A 259 13.72 -67.79 66.42
CA ALA A 259 14.68 -68.65 65.73
C ALA A 259 14.13 -69.87 64.94
N SER A 260 12.83 -70.20 64.99
CA SER A 260 12.29 -71.48 64.47
C SER A 260 11.32 -71.38 63.26
N LEU A 261 11.45 -70.37 62.40
CA LEU A 261 10.60 -70.21 61.19
C LEU A 261 11.22 -70.86 59.92
N PRO A 262 10.42 -71.46 59.01
CA PRO A 262 10.88 -72.01 57.73
C PRO A 262 11.31 -70.90 56.73
N SER A 263 12.25 -71.19 55.82
CA SER A 263 12.81 -70.20 54.88
C SER A 263 11.97 -70.13 53.59
N LEU A 264 11.31 -69.00 53.36
CA LEU A 264 10.58 -68.67 52.12
C LEU A 264 11.31 -67.58 51.31
N PRO A 265 11.21 -67.56 49.97
CA PRO A 265 11.78 -66.49 49.13
C PRO A 265 11.08 -65.15 49.36
N ILE A 266 11.82 -64.03 49.23
CA ILE A 266 11.30 -62.65 49.44
C ILE A 266 10.14 -62.31 48.48
N SER A 267 10.07 -62.94 47.31
CA SER A 267 9.02 -62.75 46.30
C SER A 267 7.74 -63.54 46.57
N ALA A 268 7.64 -64.28 47.68
CA ALA A 268 6.53 -65.20 47.94
C ALA A 268 5.14 -64.54 47.93
N ARG A 269 4.99 -63.34 48.52
CA ARG A 269 3.73 -62.57 48.53
C ARG A 269 3.35 -62.07 47.14
N ARG A 270 4.30 -61.45 46.45
CA ARG A 270 4.11 -60.87 45.12
C ARG A 270 3.69 -61.92 44.10
N ASN A 271 4.37 -63.07 44.10
CA ASN A 271 4.07 -64.16 43.17
C ASN A 271 2.69 -64.77 43.41
N ARG A 272 2.19 -64.76 44.67
CA ARG A 272 0.83 -65.20 45.00
C ARG A 272 -0.23 -64.21 44.50
N ASP A 273 -0.05 -62.91 44.74
CA ASP A 273 -1.02 -61.88 44.36
C ASP A 273 -1.07 -61.66 42.84
N GLU A 274 0.08 -61.66 42.15
CA GLU A 274 0.15 -61.51 40.68
C GLU A 274 -0.54 -62.68 39.96
N ALA A 275 -0.36 -63.91 40.43
CA ALA A 275 -1.03 -65.08 39.88
C ALA A 275 -2.55 -65.07 40.16
N GLY A 276 -2.99 -64.55 41.32
CA GLY A 276 -4.41 -64.40 41.65
C GLY A 276 -5.14 -63.33 40.80
N ILE A 277 -4.51 -62.17 40.57
CA ILE A 277 -5.08 -61.11 39.73
C ILE A 277 -5.15 -61.55 38.27
N ALA A 278 -4.06 -62.13 37.73
CA ALA A 278 -3.99 -62.57 36.35
C ALA A 278 -5.07 -63.60 35.98
N LEU A 279 -5.40 -64.50 36.91
CA LEU A 279 -6.48 -65.48 36.74
C LEU A 279 -7.87 -64.82 36.64
N THR A 280 -8.13 -63.82 37.47
CA THR A 280 -9.44 -63.15 37.55
C THR A 280 -9.71 -62.24 36.35
N THR A 281 -8.69 -61.49 35.90
CA THR A 281 -8.78 -60.58 34.74
C THR A 281 -8.92 -61.35 33.42
N SER A 282 -8.18 -62.45 33.25
CA SER A 282 -8.25 -63.27 32.04
C SER A 282 -9.62 -63.96 31.90
N ALA A 283 -10.25 -64.38 33.01
CA ALA A 283 -11.56 -65.01 32.99
C ALA A 283 -12.71 -64.06 32.58
N THR A 284 -12.67 -62.81 33.03
CA THR A 284 -13.68 -61.80 32.67
C THR A 284 -13.57 -61.37 31.20
N GLN A 285 -12.35 -61.27 30.67
CA GLN A 285 -12.11 -60.91 29.27
C GLN A 285 -12.59 -61.98 28.28
N VAL A 286 -12.46 -63.27 28.64
CA VAL A 286 -12.97 -64.39 27.84
C VAL A 286 -14.50 -64.37 27.73
N GLN A 287 -15.20 -63.99 28.81
CA GLN A 287 -16.66 -63.93 28.82
C GLN A 287 -17.21 -62.79 27.94
N ALA A 288 -16.63 -61.60 28.02
CA ALA A 288 -17.10 -60.42 27.28
C ALA A 288 -16.94 -60.56 25.76
N LEU A 289 -15.76 -61.01 25.30
CA LEU A 289 -15.47 -61.17 23.87
C LEU A 289 -16.35 -62.24 23.19
N THR A 290 -16.66 -63.32 23.91
CA THR A 290 -17.53 -64.39 23.40
C THR A 290 -18.96 -63.89 23.11
N GLN A 291 -19.47 -62.97 23.93
CA GLN A 291 -20.83 -62.44 23.79
C GLN A 291 -20.96 -61.47 22.61
N GLN A 292 -19.95 -60.63 22.37
CA GLN A 292 -19.96 -59.63 21.28
C GLN A 292 -19.88 -60.26 19.89
N ILE A 293 -19.04 -61.29 19.71
CA ILE A 293 -18.90 -62.02 18.44
C ILE A 293 -20.21 -62.70 18.05
N THR A 294 -20.96 -63.22 19.04
CA THR A 294 -22.22 -63.94 18.81
C THR A 294 -23.33 -62.99 18.30
N GLN A 295 -23.46 -61.79 18.87
CA GLN A 295 -24.45 -60.80 18.44
C GLN A 295 -24.23 -60.30 17.00
N ARG A 296 -22.99 -60.02 16.62
CA ARG A 296 -22.67 -59.50 15.28
C ARG A 296 -22.88 -60.53 14.18
N LYS A 297 -22.60 -61.83 14.44
CA LYS A 297 -22.89 -62.91 13.49
C LYS A 297 -24.39 -63.05 13.18
N GLN A 298 -25.26 -62.69 14.14
CA GLN A 298 -26.70 -62.72 13.96
C GLN A 298 -27.20 -61.57 13.05
N GLN A 299 -26.62 -60.37 13.15
CA GLN A 299 -26.97 -59.20 12.32
C GLN A 299 -26.58 -59.37 10.84
N ILE A 300 -25.49 -60.07 10.55
CA ILE A 300 -25.01 -60.35 9.18
C ILE A 300 -25.98 -61.27 8.41
N ALA A 301 -26.66 -62.17 9.14
CA ALA A 301 -27.58 -63.15 8.56
C ALA A 301 -28.93 -62.56 8.10
N GLU A 302 -29.28 -61.34 8.53
CA GLU A 302 -30.59 -60.71 8.28
C GLU A 302 -30.63 -59.79 7.04
N LEU A 303 -29.52 -59.62 6.29
CA LEU A 303 -29.43 -58.70 5.13
C LEU A 303 -29.79 -59.39 3.77
N PRO A 304 -30.57 -58.74 2.87
CA PRO A 304 -31.03 -59.32 1.58
C PRO A 304 -29.97 -59.40 0.46
N LEU A 305 -30.13 -60.30 -0.53
CA LEU A 305 -29.16 -60.61 -1.61
C LEU A 305 -29.61 -60.10 -3.01
N SER A 306 -28.69 -59.50 -3.80
CA SER A 306 -28.93 -58.69 -5.01
C SER A 306 -28.84 -59.43 -6.38
N ALA A 307 -29.40 -60.64 -6.52
CA ALA A 307 -29.17 -61.45 -7.74
C ALA A 307 -29.95 -61.01 -9.02
N ALA A 308 -31.05 -60.25 -8.90
CA ALA A 308 -32.01 -60.04 -10.00
C ALA A 308 -31.72 -58.86 -10.96
N PHE A 309 -30.88 -57.88 -10.59
CA PHE A 309 -30.65 -56.66 -11.39
C PHE A 309 -29.35 -56.67 -12.23
N ARG A 310 -28.57 -57.74 -12.16
CA ARG A 310 -27.23 -57.81 -12.75
C ARG A 310 -27.30 -57.84 -14.28
N GLY A 311 -26.79 -56.79 -14.95
CA GLY A 311 -26.67 -56.71 -16.42
C GLY A 311 -27.74 -55.88 -17.15
N HIS A 312 -28.77 -55.37 -16.46
CA HIS A 312 -29.84 -54.56 -17.06
C HIS A 312 -29.88 -53.09 -16.58
N GLU A 313 -28.86 -52.68 -15.86
CA GLU A 313 -28.76 -51.42 -15.08
C GLU A 313 -28.91 -50.17 -15.96
N GLN A 314 -28.17 -50.12 -17.08
CA GLN A 314 -28.16 -48.97 -17.98
C GLN A 314 -29.46 -48.79 -18.79
N HIS A 315 -30.19 -49.88 -19.04
CA HIS A 315 -31.44 -49.84 -19.82
C HIS A 315 -32.65 -49.38 -18.98
N VAL A 316 -32.65 -49.70 -17.68
CA VAL A 316 -33.69 -49.24 -16.72
C VAL A 316 -33.59 -47.74 -16.48
N GLU A 317 -32.39 -47.16 -16.44
CA GLU A 317 -32.18 -45.72 -16.27
C GLU A 317 -32.56 -44.91 -17.53
N GLN A 318 -32.24 -45.43 -18.72
CA GLN A 318 -32.50 -44.72 -19.99
C GLN A 318 -34.00 -44.61 -20.31
N LEU A 319 -34.78 -45.67 -20.10
CA LEU A 319 -36.24 -45.63 -20.33
C LEU A 319 -36.96 -44.75 -19.30
N ASN A 320 -36.47 -44.66 -18.06
CA ASN A 320 -37.05 -43.79 -17.03
C ASN A 320 -36.90 -42.30 -17.38
N ALA A 321 -35.82 -41.92 -18.06
CA ALA A 321 -35.58 -40.54 -18.49
C ALA A 321 -36.56 -40.06 -19.59
N GLU A 322 -37.06 -40.97 -20.43
CA GLU A 322 -37.94 -40.66 -21.57
C GLU A 322 -39.45 -40.61 -21.22
N ILE A 323 -39.85 -40.98 -19.98
CA ILE A 323 -41.26 -41.06 -19.53
C ILE A 323 -42.01 -39.74 -19.70
N SER A 324 -41.37 -38.63 -19.36
CA SER A 324 -42.02 -37.30 -19.35
C SER A 324 -42.42 -36.82 -20.74
N ASP A 325 -41.65 -37.20 -21.77
CA ASP A 325 -41.90 -36.80 -23.15
C ASP A 325 -43.03 -37.62 -23.79
N TYR A 326 -43.15 -38.90 -23.43
CA TYR A 326 -44.24 -39.78 -23.87
C TYR A 326 -45.61 -39.32 -23.33
N ILE A 327 -45.73 -39.03 -22.02
CA ILE A 327 -46.98 -38.55 -21.42
C ILE A 327 -47.42 -37.22 -22.05
N ARG A 328 -46.47 -36.36 -22.41
CA ARG A 328 -46.76 -35.08 -23.06
C ARG A 328 -47.30 -35.28 -24.48
N ALA A 329 -46.75 -36.22 -25.24
CA ALA A 329 -47.18 -36.51 -26.61
C ALA A 329 -48.62 -37.06 -26.69
N VAL A 330 -48.99 -37.99 -25.80
CA VAL A 330 -50.33 -38.62 -25.77
C VAL A 330 -51.43 -37.60 -25.45
N ASN A 331 -51.17 -36.65 -24.55
CA ASN A 331 -52.13 -35.62 -24.17
C ASN A 331 -52.29 -34.48 -25.19
N ASP A 332 -51.26 -34.20 -26.02
CA ASP A 332 -51.28 -33.07 -26.97
C ASP A 332 -52.08 -33.39 -28.26
N LEU A 333 -52.15 -34.67 -28.68
CA LEU A 333 -52.68 -35.07 -29.99
C LEU A 333 -54.17 -34.71 -30.25
N PRO A 334 -55.13 -34.94 -29.32
CA PRO A 334 -56.53 -34.58 -29.54
C PRO A 334 -56.73 -33.06 -29.59
N LYS A 335 -55.96 -32.32 -28.78
CA LYS A 335 -55.99 -30.86 -28.70
C LYS A 335 -55.59 -30.22 -30.03
N ARG A 336 -54.53 -30.71 -30.68
CA ARG A 336 -54.08 -30.21 -31.99
C ARG A 336 -55.10 -30.43 -33.12
N ARG A 337 -55.92 -31.49 -33.05
CA ARG A 337 -57.00 -31.72 -34.03
C ARG A 337 -58.14 -30.72 -33.88
N SER A 338 -58.55 -30.43 -32.65
CA SER A 338 -59.56 -29.39 -32.38
C SER A 338 -59.09 -28.00 -32.83
N GLU A 339 -57.81 -27.67 -32.56
CA GLU A 339 -57.20 -26.38 -32.97
C GLU A 339 -57.18 -26.20 -34.50
N TYR A 340 -57.12 -27.27 -35.29
CA TYR A 340 -57.18 -27.21 -36.76
C TYR A 340 -58.58 -26.82 -37.26
N GLU A 341 -59.63 -27.45 -36.73
CA GLU A 341 -61.01 -27.16 -37.13
C GLU A 341 -61.43 -25.75 -36.68
N GLU A 342 -60.98 -25.33 -35.50
CA GLU A 342 -61.18 -23.99 -34.97
C GLU A 342 -60.50 -22.92 -35.86
N ALA A 343 -59.25 -23.16 -36.31
CA ALA A 343 -58.55 -22.22 -37.18
C ALA A 343 -59.27 -21.98 -38.51
N VAL A 344 -59.86 -23.01 -39.13
CA VAL A 344 -60.63 -22.86 -40.38
C VAL A 344 -61.92 -22.08 -40.14
N GLY A 345 -62.64 -22.36 -39.05
CA GLY A 345 -63.86 -21.63 -38.69
C GLY A 345 -63.61 -20.15 -38.37
N LEU A 346 -62.48 -19.84 -37.71
CA LEU A 346 -62.07 -18.47 -37.43
C LEU A 346 -61.76 -17.68 -38.71
N ALA A 347 -61.03 -18.27 -39.66
CA ALA A 347 -60.76 -17.64 -40.96
C ALA A 347 -62.04 -17.23 -41.70
N GLU A 348 -63.08 -18.07 -41.68
CA GLU A 348 -64.39 -17.75 -42.28
C GLU A 348 -65.13 -16.61 -41.57
N SER A 349 -65.07 -16.58 -40.25
CA SER A 349 -65.72 -15.54 -39.44
C SER A 349 -65.08 -14.16 -39.65
N GLU A 350 -63.74 -14.08 -39.64
CA GLU A 350 -62.98 -12.84 -39.82
C GLU A 350 -63.19 -12.28 -41.23
N TRP A 351 -63.14 -13.12 -42.26
CA TRP A 351 -63.39 -12.70 -43.64
C TRP A 351 -64.74 -12.01 -43.84
N LYS A 352 -65.80 -12.56 -43.23
CA LYS A 352 -67.16 -12.01 -43.31
C LYS A 352 -67.33 -10.67 -42.59
N GLN A 353 -66.38 -10.20 -41.78
CA GLN A 353 -66.48 -8.90 -41.12
C GLN A 353 -66.47 -7.75 -42.13
N ILE A 354 -65.66 -7.87 -43.19
CA ILE A 354 -65.48 -6.84 -44.22
C ILE A 354 -66.12 -7.26 -45.55
N TRP A 355 -65.90 -8.50 -45.99
CA TRP A 355 -66.44 -9.01 -47.28
C TRP A 355 -67.69 -9.89 -47.08
N ARG A 356 -68.74 -9.32 -46.46
CA ARG A 356 -69.99 -10.04 -46.09
C ARG A 356 -70.65 -10.82 -47.22
N SER A 357 -70.52 -10.35 -48.46
CA SER A 357 -71.14 -10.93 -49.65
C SER A 357 -70.24 -11.90 -50.43
N ARG A 358 -69.05 -12.26 -49.92
CA ARG A 358 -68.09 -13.16 -50.60
C ARG A 358 -67.63 -14.32 -49.69
N PRO A 359 -67.40 -15.53 -50.22
CA PRO A 359 -66.86 -16.66 -49.44
C PRO A 359 -65.35 -16.49 -49.12
N VAL A 360 -64.85 -17.11 -48.04
CA VAL A 360 -63.41 -17.03 -47.66
C VAL A 360 -62.48 -17.61 -48.72
N SER A 361 -63.00 -18.46 -49.61
CA SER A 361 -62.26 -18.97 -50.77
C SER A 361 -61.83 -17.87 -51.75
N ASP A 362 -62.49 -16.71 -51.74
CA ASP A 362 -62.10 -15.55 -52.55
C ASP A 362 -60.91 -14.79 -51.96
N ALA A 363 -60.46 -15.11 -50.72
CA ALA A 363 -59.29 -14.51 -50.10
C ALA A 363 -58.04 -14.63 -50.98
N GLU A 364 -57.94 -15.71 -51.75
CA GLU A 364 -56.81 -15.90 -52.65
C GLU A 364 -56.78 -14.89 -53.82
N GLN A 365 -57.93 -14.33 -54.23
CA GLN A 365 -58.00 -13.33 -55.31
C GLN A 365 -57.51 -11.94 -54.87
N VAL A 366 -57.65 -11.60 -53.59
CA VAL A 366 -57.11 -10.35 -53.00
C VAL A 366 -55.66 -10.50 -52.52
N ARG A 367 -55.11 -11.73 -52.53
CA ARG A 367 -53.73 -11.99 -52.10
C ARG A 367 -52.71 -11.16 -52.88
N ALA A 368 -52.91 -10.92 -54.17
CA ALA A 368 -52.00 -10.09 -54.98
C ALA A 368 -51.96 -8.62 -54.52
N ALA A 369 -53.11 -8.06 -54.11
CA ALA A 369 -53.18 -6.72 -53.54
C ALA A 369 -52.61 -6.69 -52.10
N TYR A 370 -52.90 -7.72 -51.30
CA TYR A 370 -52.35 -7.89 -49.95
C TYR A 370 -50.83 -8.10 -49.93
N LEU A 371 -50.24 -8.74 -50.94
CA LEU A 371 -48.78 -8.88 -51.07
C LEU A 371 -48.07 -7.52 -51.21
N ARG A 372 -48.79 -6.48 -51.65
CA ARG A 372 -48.32 -5.09 -51.67
C ARG A 372 -48.73 -4.31 -50.42
N LYS A 373 -49.05 -4.99 -49.29
CA LYS A 373 -49.45 -4.35 -48.03
C LYS A 373 -48.43 -3.34 -47.51
N ALA A 374 -47.14 -3.58 -47.76
CA ALA A 374 -46.09 -2.63 -47.39
C ALA A 374 -46.28 -1.29 -48.10
N GLU A 375 -46.49 -1.29 -49.42
CA GLU A 375 -46.74 -0.07 -50.19
C GLU A 375 -48.03 0.65 -49.75
N ILE A 376 -49.07 -0.10 -49.37
CA ILE A 376 -50.33 0.46 -48.88
C ILE A 376 -50.15 1.07 -47.48
N LEU A 377 -49.46 0.39 -46.57
CA LEU A 377 -49.13 0.90 -45.24
C LEU A 377 -48.20 2.11 -45.29
N ASP A 378 -47.24 2.13 -46.23
CA ASP A 378 -46.37 3.27 -46.47
C ASP A 378 -47.18 4.49 -46.91
N LEU A 379 -48.18 4.31 -47.79
CA LEU A 379 -49.10 5.38 -48.16
C LEU A 379 -49.99 5.82 -46.98
N ILE A 380 -50.47 4.90 -46.13
CA ILE A 380 -51.24 5.25 -44.92
C ILE A 380 -50.38 6.11 -43.99
N ASN A 381 -49.16 5.66 -43.70
CA ASN A 381 -48.20 6.35 -42.84
C ASN A 381 -47.78 7.71 -43.41
N GLU A 382 -47.57 7.79 -44.73
CA GLU A 382 -47.22 9.02 -45.41
C GLU A 382 -48.38 10.04 -45.34
N GLN A 383 -49.64 9.61 -45.41
CA GLN A 383 -50.77 10.54 -45.20
C GLN A 383 -50.80 11.08 -43.77
N THR A 384 -50.65 10.21 -42.77
CA THR A 384 -50.64 10.61 -41.36
C THR A 384 -49.48 11.58 -41.13
N ARG A 385 -48.29 11.25 -41.63
CA ARG A 385 -47.11 12.10 -41.55
C ARG A 385 -47.32 13.45 -42.21
N LEU A 386 -47.79 13.51 -43.46
CA LEU A 386 -48.02 14.78 -44.17
C LEU A 386 -49.09 15.63 -43.49
N THR A 387 -50.12 15.02 -42.92
CA THR A 387 -51.19 15.72 -42.18
C THR A 387 -50.65 16.29 -40.87
N THR A 388 -49.86 15.52 -40.12
CA THR A 388 -49.21 15.97 -38.88
C THR A 388 -48.18 17.05 -39.16
N LEU A 389 -47.38 16.91 -40.21
CA LEU A 389 -46.41 17.93 -40.64
C LEU A 389 -47.10 19.25 -41.02
N LEU A 390 -48.24 19.18 -41.70
CA LEU A 390 -49.03 20.37 -42.04
C LEU A 390 -49.57 21.06 -40.76
N GLN A 391 -50.19 20.30 -39.84
CA GLN A 391 -50.69 20.84 -38.57
C GLN A 391 -49.57 21.45 -37.72
N GLN A 392 -48.42 20.78 -37.63
CA GLN A 392 -47.25 21.28 -36.91
C GLN A 392 -46.68 22.54 -37.54
N ALA A 393 -46.59 22.60 -38.88
CA ALA A 393 -46.11 23.79 -39.58
C ALA A 393 -47.06 24.99 -39.36
N GLU A 394 -48.37 24.76 -39.38
CA GLU A 394 -49.38 25.80 -39.09
C GLU A 394 -49.29 26.31 -37.64
N GLU A 395 -49.13 25.41 -36.67
CA GLU A 395 -48.99 25.77 -35.26
C GLU A 395 -47.67 26.50 -34.96
N GLN A 396 -46.56 26.04 -35.55
CA GLN A 396 -45.26 26.71 -35.46
C GLN A 396 -45.25 28.10 -36.08
N LEU A 397 -45.97 28.30 -37.19
CA LEU A 397 -46.15 29.61 -37.79
C LEU A 397 -46.96 30.53 -36.87
N ARG A 398 -48.06 30.03 -36.30
CA ARG A 398 -48.91 30.79 -35.36
C ARG A 398 -48.15 31.19 -34.10
N ALA A 399 -47.41 30.27 -33.49
CA ALA A 399 -46.60 30.52 -32.31
C ALA A 399 -45.45 31.49 -32.60
N GLY A 400 -44.82 31.37 -33.77
CA GLY A 400 -43.76 32.29 -34.21
C GLY A 400 -44.24 33.73 -34.34
N LEU A 401 -45.42 33.95 -34.94
CA LEU A 401 -46.00 35.29 -35.11
C LEU A 401 -46.37 35.96 -33.78
N GLU A 402 -46.86 35.20 -32.80
CA GLU A 402 -47.16 35.72 -31.46
C GLU A 402 -45.88 36.06 -30.68
N GLN A 403 -44.83 35.24 -30.80
CA GLN A 403 -43.53 35.52 -30.20
C GLN A 403 -42.84 36.73 -30.82
N GLU A 404 -42.92 36.89 -32.15
CA GLU A 404 -42.36 38.06 -32.84
C GLU A 404 -42.96 39.36 -32.29
N ARG A 405 -44.28 39.39 -32.09
CA ARG A 405 -44.98 40.56 -31.55
C ARG A 405 -44.50 40.92 -30.13
N ARG A 406 -44.38 39.92 -29.24
CA ARG A 406 -43.94 40.13 -27.85
C ARG A 406 -42.52 40.66 -27.76
N ILE A 407 -41.59 40.08 -28.52
CA ILE A 407 -40.18 40.50 -28.49
C ILE A 407 -40.02 41.92 -29.06
N GLN A 408 -40.85 42.33 -30.04
CA GLN A 408 -40.86 43.70 -30.54
C GLN A 408 -41.38 44.70 -29.50
N GLU A 409 -42.40 44.34 -28.72
CA GLU A 409 -42.93 45.15 -27.61
C GLU A 409 -41.85 45.33 -26.51
N GLU A 410 -41.17 44.25 -26.10
CA GLU A 410 -40.11 44.29 -25.07
C GLU A 410 -38.87 45.08 -25.53
N LEU A 411 -38.46 44.97 -26.80
CA LEU A 411 -37.31 45.71 -27.34
C LEU A 411 -37.54 47.24 -27.39
N ALA A 412 -38.80 47.68 -27.43
CA ALA A 412 -39.16 49.10 -27.45
C ALA A 412 -39.00 49.77 -26.07
N GLU A 413 -38.98 49.01 -24.98
CA GLU A 413 -38.88 49.52 -23.61
C GLU A 413 -37.42 49.71 -23.12
N GLU A 414 -36.41 49.17 -23.81
CA GLU A 414 -34.98 49.30 -23.44
C GLU A 414 -34.21 50.39 -24.23
N PRO A 415 -33.78 51.51 -23.60
CA PRO A 415 -32.97 52.56 -24.24
C PRO A 415 -31.53 52.09 -24.58
N GLU A 416 -30.88 52.78 -25.53
CA GLU A 416 -29.58 52.39 -26.07
C GLU A 416 -28.42 52.54 -25.05
N PRO A 417 -27.64 51.47 -24.78
CA PRO A 417 -26.58 51.50 -23.76
C PRO A 417 -25.34 52.28 -24.22
N ARG A 418 -24.70 52.97 -23.27
CA ARG A 418 -23.46 53.75 -23.47
C ARG A 418 -22.22 52.85 -23.51
N ASP A 419 -21.17 53.29 -24.20
CA ASP A 419 -19.92 52.52 -24.37
C ASP A 419 -19.04 52.49 -23.09
N ALA A 420 -18.87 51.30 -22.51
CA ALA A 420 -18.11 51.04 -21.28
C ALA A 420 -16.65 50.58 -21.52
N SER A 421 -16.17 50.55 -22.77
CA SER A 421 -14.88 49.93 -23.14
C SER A 421 -13.67 50.44 -22.36
N SER A 422 -13.58 51.76 -22.12
CA SER A 422 -12.48 52.36 -21.38
C SER A 422 -12.58 52.16 -19.86
N LEU A 423 -13.80 52.07 -19.31
CA LEU A 423 -14.01 51.73 -17.90
C LEU A 423 -13.52 50.31 -17.62
N ILE A 424 -13.79 49.37 -18.53
CA ILE A 424 -13.31 47.98 -18.42
C ILE A 424 -11.78 47.92 -18.44
N ALA A 425 -11.12 48.67 -19.32
CA ALA A 425 -9.66 48.74 -19.36
C ALA A 425 -9.05 49.29 -18.06
N ALA A 426 -9.67 50.33 -17.47
CA ALA A 426 -9.26 50.88 -16.19
C ALA A 426 -9.46 49.90 -15.01
N ILE A 427 -10.53 49.09 -15.03
CA ILE A 427 -10.77 48.01 -14.05
C ILE A 427 -9.67 46.94 -14.12
N GLU A 428 -9.32 46.46 -15.32
CA GLU A 428 -8.27 45.44 -15.49
C GLU A 428 -6.90 45.94 -15.04
N GLN A 429 -6.57 47.20 -15.36
CA GLN A 429 -5.33 47.83 -14.88
C GLN A 429 -5.30 47.91 -13.34
N ALA A 430 -6.42 48.26 -12.71
CA ALA A 430 -6.52 48.32 -11.25
C ALA A 430 -6.43 46.92 -10.59
N LYS A 431 -7.04 45.88 -11.19
CA LYS A 431 -6.94 44.49 -10.72
C LYS A 431 -5.53 43.91 -10.78
N SER A 432 -4.73 44.32 -11.77
CA SER A 432 -3.35 43.84 -11.92
C SER A 432 -2.45 44.17 -10.72
N LEU A 433 -2.85 45.11 -9.87
CA LEU A 433 -2.16 45.48 -8.63
C LEU A 433 -2.43 44.51 -7.46
N GLY A 434 -3.40 43.60 -7.59
CA GLY A 434 -3.78 42.64 -6.55
C GLY A 434 -4.51 43.27 -5.35
N ASP A 435 -4.55 42.57 -4.22
CA ASP A 435 -5.09 43.08 -2.95
C ASP A 435 -4.07 44.01 -2.28
N VAL A 436 -4.03 45.25 -2.76
CA VAL A 436 -3.12 46.29 -2.30
C VAL A 436 -3.32 46.55 -0.81
N GLU A 437 -4.55 46.55 -0.31
CA GLU A 437 -4.87 46.79 1.08
C GLU A 437 -4.31 45.70 2.00
N GLN A 438 -4.47 44.42 1.64
CA GLN A 438 -3.91 43.31 2.40
C GLN A 438 -2.38 43.30 2.32
N ALA A 439 -1.80 43.54 1.15
CA ALA A 439 -0.35 43.61 0.98
C ALA A 439 0.25 44.78 1.80
N ALA A 440 -0.40 45.94 1.80
CA ALA A 440 0.00 47.09 2.62
C ALA A 440 -0.11 46.80 4.13
N ALA A 441 -1.17 46.12 4.58
CA ALA A 441 -1.33 45.74 5.99
C ALA A 441 -0.25 44.75 6.45
N ARG A 442 0.08 43.75 5.61
CA ARG A 442 1.17 42.80 5.88
C ARG A 442 2.51 43.50 5.99
N LEU A 443 2.85 44.36 5.03
CA LEU A 443 4.09 45.14 5.05
C LEU A 443 4.18 46.03 6.31
N ARG A 444 3.10 46.69 6.73
CA ARG A 444 3.07 47.47 7.98
C ARG A 444 3.39 46.64 9.21
N SER A 445 2.75 45.46 9.35
CA SER A 445 3.00 44.57 10.49
C SER A 445 4.42 44.00 10.49
N GLU A 446 4.97 43.67 9.31
CA GLU A 446 6.36 43.22 9.19
C GLU A 446 7.35 44.34 9.55
N ILE A 447 7.10 45.57 9.10
CA ILE A 447 7.88 46.77 9.45
C ILE A 447 7.87 46.97 10.96
N GLU A 448 6.69 46.97 11.59
CA GLU A 448 6.54 47.17 13.04
C GLU A 448 7.31 46.10 13.82
N ARG A 449 7.14 44.82 13.48
CA ARG A 449 7.85 43.72 14.14
C ARG A 449 9.37 43.81 13.98
N LEU A 450 9.85 44.10 12.77
CA LEU A 450 11.30 44.22 12.51
C LEU A 450 11.88 45.44 13.24
N GLN A 451 11.12 46.54 13.32
CA GLN A 451 11.50 47.75 14.01
C GLN A 451 11.55 47.55 15.53
N ASP A 452 10.57 46.86 16.12
CA ASP A 452 10.55 46.52 17.55
C ASP A 452 11.72 45.61 17.92
N ASN A 453 11.99 44.58 17.11
CA ASN A 453 13.13 43.68 17.33
C ASN A 453 14.47 44.42 17.23
N ALA A 454 14.66 45.25 16.20
CA ALA A 454 15.88 46.02 16.03
C ALA A 454 16.09 47.02 17.19
N THR A 455 14.99 47.61 17.69
CA THR A 455 15.03 48.53 18.83
C THR A 455 15.31 47.79 20.14
N GLY A 456 14.70 46.62 20.36
CA GLY A 456 14.95 45.76 21.52
C GLY A 456 16.40 45.27 21.57
N ASP A 457 16.94 44.78 20.46
CA ASP A 457 18.34 44.35 20.37
C ASP A 457 19.30 45.53 20.59
N LEU A 458 18.95 46.73 20.10
CA LEU A 458 19.74 47.94 20.32
C LEU A 458 19.80 48.31 21.82
N TYR A 459 18.68 48.19 22.54
CA TYR A 459 18.66 48.40 24.00
C TYR A 459 19.45 47.32 24.76
N ALA A 460 19.50 46.10 24.23
CA ALA A 460 20.22 44.99 24.85
C ALA A 460 21.74 44.99 24.54
N LEU A 461 22.21 45.82 23.61
CA LEU A 461 23.62 45.87 23.20
C LEU A 461 24.48 46.47 24.34
N PRO A 462 25.38 45.69 24.98
CA PRO A 462 26.22 46.21 26.06
C PRO A 462 27.15 47.32 25.56
N LEU A 463 27.68 48.18 26.44
CA LEU A 463 28.64 49.25 26.08
C LEU A 463 28.15 50.31 25.07
N PHE A 464 26.88 50.27 24.64
CA PHE A 464 26.31 51.25 23.71
C PHE A 464 24.90 51.66 24.13
N ALA A 465 24.69 52.98 24.27
CA ALA A 465 23.41 53.53 24.75
C ALA A 465 22.85 54.63 23.82
N ALA A 466 23.34 54.73 22.58
CA ALA A 466 22.93 55.75 21.62
C ALA A 466 21.99 55.19 20.55
N ASN A 467 21.59 56.04 19.59
CA ASN A 467 20.69 55.64 18.51
C ASN A 467 21.41 54.83 17.42
N LEU A 468 20.62 54.22 16.54
CA LEU A 468 21.13 53.39 15.47
C LEU A 468 22.04 54.12 14.47
N GLN A 469 21.77 55.41 14.22
CA GLN A 469 22.61 56.20 13.32
C GLN A 469 24.03 56.31 13.87
N ALA A 470 24.17 56.51 15.19
CA ALA A 470 25.45 56.46 15.87
C ALA A 470 26.08 55.06 15.85
N LEU A 471 25.29 53.98 15.95
CA LEU A 471 25.81 52.60 15.87
C LEU A 471 26.41 52.29 14.48
N SER A 472 25.74 52.73 13.42
CA SER A 472 26.18 52.53 12.03
C SER A 472 27.46 53.28 11.69
N ALA A 473 27.64 54.48 12.25
CA ALA A 473 28.81 55.34 12.02
C ALA A 473 30.02 54.95 12.89
N MET A 474 29.84 54.08 13.88
CA MET A 474 30.92 53.66 14.80
C MET A 474 32.02 52.90 14.04
N LYS A 475 33.27 53.33 14.23
CA LYS A 475 34.46 52.60 13.78
C LYS A 475 34.81 51.53 14.80
N THR A 476 34.90 50.28 14.36
CA THR A 476 35.28 49.14 15.19
C THR A 476 36.55 48.49 14.64
N PRO A 477 37.42 47.90 15.48
CA PRO A 477 38.52 47.07 15.01
C PRO A 477 38.05 45.98 14.06
N LEU A 478 38.94 45.56 13.15
CA LEU A 478 38.64 44.48 12.23
C LEU A 478 38.44 43.17 13.02
N PRO A 479 37.52 42.28 12.60
CA PRO A 479 37.33 40.98 13.25
C PRO A 479 38.62 40.15 13.37
N ALA A 480 39.53 40.28 12.40
CA ALA A 480 40.84 39.64 12.43
C ALA A 480 41.73 40.16 13.57
N THR A 481 41.64 41.45 13.89
CA THR A 481 42.36 42.07 15.03
C THR A 481 41.85 41.48 16.34
N ILE A 482 40.53 41.39 16.51
CA ILE A 482 39.90 40.81 17.71
C ILE A 482 40.29 39.35 17.89
N GLU A 483 40.28 38.56 16.81
CA GLU A 483 40.65 37.15 16.86
C GLU A 483 42.13 36.94 17.21
N ARG A 484 43.02 37.83 16.74
CA ARG A 484 44.42 37.83 17.14
C ARG A 484 44.58 38.06 18.65
N TYR A 485 43.89 39.05 19.21
CA TYR A 485 43.94 39.32 20.65
C TYR A 485 43.30 38.19 21.46
N ALA A 486 42.19 37.59 21.00
CA ALA A 486 41.59 36.43 21.67
C ALA A 486 42.57 35.26 21.81
N ARG A 487 43.27 34.91 20.72
CA ARG A 487 44.30 33.85 20.75
C ARG A 487 45.46 34.20 21.68
N ALA A 488 45.96 35.44 21.60
CA ALA A 488 47.03 35.89 22.49
C ALA A 488 46.63 35.85 23.98
N TRP A 489 45.36 36.16 24.28
CA TRP A 489 44.81 36.12 25.63
C TRP A 489 44.74 34.70 26.18
N ASP A 490 44.26 33.76 25.37
CA ASP A 490 44.20 32.35 25.73
C ASP A 490 45.61 31.76 25.94
N GLU A 491 46.56 32.10 25.06
CA GLU A 491 47.96 31.67 25.19
C GLU A 491 48.63 32.23 26.45
N ALA A 492 48.45 33.53 26.74
CA ALA A 492 48.98 34.17 27.93
C ALA A 492 48.37 33.58 29.22
N ALA A 493 47.05 33.36 29.24
CA ALA A 493 46.36 32.72 30.35
C ALA A 493 46.86 31.28 30.61
N ALA A 494 47.09 30.51 29.55
CA ALA A 494 47.64 29.15 29.66
C ALA A 494 49.06 29.14 30.25
N ARG A 495 49.94 30.04 29.79
CA ARG A 495 51.31 30.18 30.31
C ARG A 495 51.32 30.55 31.79
N ARG A 496 50.50 31.52 32.19
CA ARG A 496 50.36 31.95 33.60
C ARG A 496 49.88 30.80 34.50
N LYS A 497 48.90 30.04 34.02
CA LYS A 497 48.40 28.86 34.76
C LYS A 497 49.49 27.81 34.93
N GLN A 498 50.21 27.48 33.86
CA GLN A 498 51.29 26.49 33.91
C GLN A 498 52.44 26.91 34.84
N SER A 499 52.84 28.19 34.82
CA SER A 499 53.87 28.69 35.73
C SER A 499 53.40 28.65 37.19
N ALA A 500 52.15 29.04 37.47
CA ALA A 500 51.59 28.99 38.82
C ALA A 500 51.54 27.56 39.38
N GLU A 501 51.11 26.58 38.56
CA GLU A 501 51.13 25.16 38.92
C GLU A 501 52.56 24.65 39.18
N THR A 502 53.53 25.12 38.41
CA THR A 502 54.95 24.74 38.60
C THR A 502 55.50 25.31 39.91
N VAL A 503 55.17 26.56 40.24
CA VAL A 503 55.50 27.19 41.53
C VAL A 503 54.90 26.36 42.67
N GLU A 504 53.59 26.08 42.64
CA GLU A 504 52.91 25.32 43.69
C GLU A 504 53.50 23.91 43.87
N ASN A 505 53.72 23.17 42.77
CA ASN A 505 54.27 21.83 42.82
C ASN A 505 55.71 21.80 43.36
N SER A 506 56.54 22.79 43.00
CA SER A 506 57.91 22.90 43.53
C SER A 506 57.93 23.19 45.02
N VAL A 507 57.05 24.06 45.54
CA VAL A 507 56.88 24.29 46.99
C VAL A 507 56.49 22.99 47.69
N ARG A 508 55.49 22.27 47.16
CA ARG A 508 55.03 21.01 47.76
C ARG A 508 56.18 20.00 47.83
N ALA A 509 56.91 19.80 46.74
CA ALA A 509 58.04 18.87 46.69
C ALA A 509 59.15 19.25 47.68
N ILE A 510 59.47 20.53 47.82
CA ILE A 510 60.42 21.03 48.84
C ILE A 510 59.92 20.68 50.24
N THR A 511 58.66 21.01 50.57
CA THR A 511 58.11 20.76 51.91
C THR A 511 58.03 19.27 52.27
N GLU A 512 57.70 18.40 51.32
CA GLU A 512 57.69 16.94 51.52
C GLU A 512 59.11 16.43 51.85
N LYS A 513 60.11 16.88 51.09
CA LYS A 513 61.50 16.46 51.29
C LYS A 513 62.12 17.04 52.56
N GLU A 514 61.77 18.28 52.92
CA GLU A 514 62.14 18.88 54.21
C GLU A 514 61.55 18.10 55.39
N ALA A 515 60.29 17.67 55.28
CA ALA A 515 59.65 16.82 56.29
C ALA A 515 60.33 15.44 56.40
N GLU A 516 60.71 14.83 55.28
CA GLU A 516 61.50 13.59 55.26
C GLU A 516 62.84 13.78 56.00
N ILE A 517 63.58 14.86 55.71
CA ILE A 517 64.83 15.19 56.42
C ILE A 517 64.59 15.39 57.92
N ALA A 518 63.57 16.16 58.30
CA ALA A 518 63.26 16.43 59.70
C ALA A 518 62.93 15.15 60.48
N ALA A 519 62.20 14.21 59.87
CA ALA A 519 61.91 12.90 60.45
C ALA A 519 63.20 12.07 60.67
N PHE A 520 64.14 12.08 59.70
CA PHE A 520 65.43 11.41 59.85
C PHE A 520 66.32 12.06 60.92
N ALA A 521 66.33 13.39 61.00
CA ALA A 521 67.13 14.15 61.97
C ALA A 521 66.69 13.87 63.43
N ALA A 522 65.40 13.64 63.68
CA ALA A 522 64.87 13.29 64.99
C ALA A 522 65.33 11.91 65.51
N GLU A 523 65.61 10.95 64.61
CA GLU A 523 66.11 9.60 64.95
C GLU A 523 67.63 9.53 65.19
N LEU A 524 68.40 10.40 64.52
CA LEU A 524 69.86 10.29 64.44
C LEU A 524 70.62 10.98 65.59
N GLY A 525 69.97 11.85 66.37
CA GLY A 525 70.64 12.65 67.41
C GLY A 525 71.83 13.48 66.86
N LYS A 526 72.69 14.04 67.72
CA LYS A 526 73.88 14.82 67.30
C LYS A 526 74.94 13.95 66.60
N THR A 527 74.67 13.56 65.37
CA THR A 527 75.54 12.73 64.53
C THR A 527 75.84 13.41 63.19
N ALA A 528 75.65 14.73 63.09
CA ALA A 528 75.99 15.46 61.88
C ALA A 528 77.51 15.50 61.64
N GLU A 529 77.89 15.60 60.36
CA GLU A 529 78.90 16.56 59.86
C GLU A 529 79.72 17.32 60.91
N SER A 530 79.12 18.48 61.16
CA SER A 530 79.57 19.56 62.03
C SER A 530 79.69 19.14 63.48
N ASP A 531 78.81 18.28 64.01
CA ASP A 531 78.82 17.91 65.43
C ASP A 531 80.11 17.17 65.81
N LEU A 532 80.57 16.26 64.94
CA LEU A 532 81.83 15.54 65.14
C LEU A 532 83.04 16.47 65.02
N LEU A 533 83.01 17.38 64.04
CA LEU A 533 84.08 18.36 63.84
C LEU A 533 84.18 19.33 65.02
N ASP A 534 83.05 19.81 65.54
CA ASP A 534 82.99 20.67 66.72
C ASP A 534 83.47 19.95 67.99
N ALA A 535 83.06 18.69 68.19
CA ALA A 535 83.51 17.88 69.32
C ALA A 535 85.04 17.65 69.27
N ARG A 536 85.58 17.32 68.09
CA ARG A 536 87.04 17.17 67.88
C ARG A 536 87.79 18.49 68.08
N ALA A 537 87.26 19.61 67.57
CA ALA A 537 87.88 20.93 67.74
C ALA A 537 88.00 21.33 69.22
N ARG A 538 86.95 21.09 70.02
CA ARG A 538 86.95 21.35 71.47
C ARG A 538 87.92 20.45 72.23
N ARG A 539 87.99 19.17 71.88
CA ARG A 539 88.98 18.21 72.41
C ARG A 539 90.40 18.70 72.11
N ASP A 540 90.68 19.07 70.87
CA ASP A 540 92.02 19.49 70.45
C ASP A 540 92.43 20.82 71.08
N GLN A 541 91.48 21.74 71.29
CA GLN A 541 91.71 22.97 72.04
C GLN A 541 92.08 22.69 73.50
N LEU A 542 91.39 21.76 74.16
CA LEU A 542 91.68 21.37 75.54
C LEU A 542 93.05 20.68 75.65
N TRP A 543 93.41 19.84 74.67
CA TRP A 543 94.76 19.25 74.58
C TRP A 543 95.85 20.33 74.45
N ARG A 544 95.64 21.37 73.64
CA ARG A 544 96.59 22.48 73.53
C ARG A 544 96.79 23.20 74.87
N LEU A 545 95.73 23.37 75.67
CA LEU A 545 95.84 23.97 77.00
C LEU A 545 96.60 23.06 77.98
N ILE A 546 96.33 21.75 77.98
CA ILE A 546 97.08 20.77 78.78
C ILE A 546 98.56 20.77 78.39
N ARG A 547 98.85 20.78 77.09
CA ARG A 547 100.22 20.81 76.57
C ARG A 547 100.96 22.10 76.96
N ALA A 548 100.30 23.25 76.80
CA ALA A 548 100.87 24.55 77.15
C ALA A 548 101.19 24.69 78.65
N HIS A 549 100.38 24.07 79.52
CA HIS A 549 100.56 24.08 80.96
C HIS A 549 101.55 23.01 81.47
N ALA A 550 101.33 21.74 81.15
CA ALA A 550 102.03 20.60 81.78
C ALA A 550 103.38 20.25 81.13
N PHE A 551 103.57 20.60 79.85
CA PHE A 551 104.78 20.21 79.10
C PHE A 551 105.61 21.42 78.67
N GLU A 552 104.98 22.52 78.27
CA GLU A 552 105.67 23.74 77.79
C GLU A 552 105.85 24.79 78.90
N GLN A 553 105.14 24.66 80.03
CA GLN A 553 105.16 25.57 81.20
C GLN A 553 104.87 27.06 80.89
N ASN A 554 104.19 27.34 79.77
CA ASN A 554 103.89 28.69 79.29
C ASN A 554 102.56 29.25 79.81
N LEU A 555 101.80 28.47 80.59
CA LEU A 555 100.62 28.90 81.34
C LEU A 555 100.62 28.29 82.74
N SER A 556 100.12 29.05 83.72
CA SER A 556 99.90 28.53 85.08
C SER A 556 98.73 27.54 85.12
N VAL A 557 98.67 26.69 86.15
CA VAL A 557 97.59 25.70 86.34
C VAL A 557 96.23 26.41 86.34
N GLU A 558 96.12 27.51 87.10
CA GLU A 558 94.88 28.26 87.27
C GLU A 558 94.45 28.96 85.97
N GLU A 559 95.39 29.48 85.17
CA GLU A 559 95.05 30.14 83.90
C GLU A 559 94.59 29.14 82.84
N ALA A 560 95.26 27.99 82.74
CA ALA A 560 94.84 26.92 81.83
C ALA A 560 93.48 26.35 82.22
N GLN A 561 93.22 26.21 83.53
CA GLN A 561 91.93 25.78 84.06
C GLN A 561 90.83 26.80 83.76
N THR A 562 91.09 28.10 83.96
CA THR A 562 90.12 29.16 83.69
C THR A 562 89.77 29.23 82.19
N ARG A 563 90.77 29.12 81.31
CA ARG A 563 90.56 29.13 79.85
C ARG A 563 89.84 27.89 79.31
N SER A 564 89.87 26.77 80.04
CA SER A 564 89.03 25.61 79.71
C SER A 564 87.54 25.84 79.95
N GLY A 565 87.21 26.84 80.78
CA GLY A 565 85.82 27.22 81.08
C GLY A 565 85.08 26.26 82.01
N ALA A 566 85.77 25.32 82.68
CA ALA A 566 85.15 24.35 83.59
C ALA A 566 86.00 24.13 84.86
N SER A 567 85.34 23.75 85.95
CA SER A 567 85.88 23.68 87.32
C SER A 567 86.52 22.33 87.71
N VAL A 568 86.52 21.35 86.81
CA VAL A 568 87.09 20.00 87.01
C VAL A 568 88.52 19.94 86.45
N PRO A 569 89.50 19.23 87.05
CA PRO A 569 90.87 19.17 86.53
C PRO A 569 90.95 18.81 85.04
N LEU A 570 91.82 19.53 84.31
CA LEU A 570 91.98 19.40 82.85
C LEU A 570 92.12 17.96 82.30
N PRO A 571 92.87 17.02 82.94
CA PRO A 571 93.00 15.66 82.42
C PRO A 571 91.67 14.90 82.37
N VAL A 572 90.82 15.07 83.39
CA VAL A 572 89.51 14.42 83.48
C VAL A 572 88.57 14.98 82.40
N GLN A 573 88.65 16.29 82.13
CA GLN A 573 87.90 16.87 81.02
C GLN A 573 88.35 16.36 79.66
N MET A 574 89.66 16.12 79.48
CA MET A 574 90.17 15.60 78.21
C MET A 574 89.66 14.19 77.92
N GLU A 575 89.65 13.31 78.93
CA GLU A 575 89.06 11.97 78.80
C GLU A 575 87.58 12.04 78.38
N GLU A 576 86.81 12.93 78.98
CA GLU A 576 85.40 13.13 78.64
C GLU A 576 85.22 13.69 77.22
N ARG A 577 86.07 14.62 76.77
CA ARG A 577 86.00 15.17 75.40
C ARG A 577 86.45 14.17 74.33
N VAL A 578 87.41 13.31 74.64
CA VAL A 578 87.80 12.20 73.76
C VAL A 578 86.63 11.25 73.63
N ARG A 579 86.04 10.80 74.75
CA ARG A 579 84.88 9.89 74.74
C ARG A 579 83.71 10.48 73.96
N GLN A 580 83.40 11.76 74.12
CA GLN A 580 82.34 12.42 73.37
C GLN A 580 82.61 12.46 71.85
N ALA A 581 83.84 12.75 71.43
CA ALA A 581 84.19 12.75 70.01
C ALA A 581 84.14 11.34 69.39
N ASP A 582 84.57 10.32 70.14
CA ASP A 582 84.56 8.93 69.70
C ASP A 582 83.13 8.36 69.67
N GLU A 583 82.30 8.63 70.68
CA GLU A 583 80.88 8.24 70.67
C GLU A 583 80.13 8.84 69.47
N ILE A 584 80.40 10.09 69.11
CA ILE A 584 79.78 10.72 67.93
C ILE A 584 80.30 10.07 66.65
N ALA A 585 81.60 9.75 66.56
CA ALA A 585 82.19 9.08 65.41
C ALA A 585 81.64 7.64 65.23
N ASP A 586 81.52 6.90 66.32
CA ASP A 586 81.00 5.53 66.33
C ASP A 586 79.52 5.50 65.97
N ARG A 587 78.70 6.42 66.52
CA ARG A 587 77.29 6.54 66.13
C ARG A 587 77.14 6.90 64.65
N ARG A 588 78.01 7.77 64.12
CA ARG A 588 78.03 8.08 62.67
C ARG A 588 78.41 6.87 61.83
N PHE A 589 79.37 6.06 62.28
CA PHE A 589 79.75 4.84 61.57
C PHE A 589 78.61 3.80 61.61
N LEU A 590 78.00 3.59 62.77
CA LEU A 590 76.86 2.68 62.96
C LEU A 590 75.67 3.06 62.06
N HIS A 591 75.49 4.34 61.80
CA HIS A 591 74.40 4.90 61.00
C HIS A 591 74.83 5.44 59.62
N ALA A 592 75.99 5.03 59.09
CA ALA A 592 76.58 5.60 57.87
C ALA A 592 75.65 5.59 56.64
N LYS A 593 74.82 4.54 56.47
CA LYS A 593 73.82 4.47 55.39
C LYS A 593 72.76 5.56 55.50
N LYS A 594 72.31 5.91 56.71
CA LYS A 594 71.28 6.92 56.94
C LYS A 594 71.82 8.34 56.75
N VAL A 595 73.07 8.60 57.14
CA VAL A 595 73.74 9.89 56.91
C VAL A 595 73.89 10.19 55.40
N ALA A 596 74.26 9.19 54.60
CA ALA A 596 74.34 9.36 53.14
C ALA A 596 72.98 9.67 52.48
N ILE A 597 71.87 9.15 53.04
CA ILE A 597 70.51 9.45 52.58
C ILE A 597 70.14 10.89 52.93
N HIS A 598 70.46 11.35 54.14
CA HIS A 598 70.24 12.74 54.56
C HIS A 598 70.94 13.74 53.62
N ASP A 599 72.23 13.54 53.33
CA ASP A 599 72.98 14.46 52.46
C ASP A 599 72.48 14.47 51.01
N ARG A 600 71.98 13.32 50.54
CA ARG A 600 71.32 13.22 49.24
C ARG A 600 70.02 14.05 49.21
N LEU A 601 69.14 13.85 50.20
CA LEU A 601 67.88 14.60 50.31
C LEU A 601 68.14 16.11 50.41
N PHE A 602 69.18 16.53 51.14
CA PHE A 602 69.53 17.94 51.26
C PHE A 602 69.92 18.56 49.91
N LYS A 603 70.73 17.86 49.11
CA LYS A 603 71.08 18.31 47.75
C LYS A 603 69.87 18.34 46.81
N GLU A 604 68.95 17.40 46.95
CA GLU A 604 67.71 17.36 46.17
C GLU A 604 66.80 18.56 46.52
N ILE A 605 66.70 18.94 47.79
CA ILE A 605 65.96 20.15 48.23
C ILE A 605 66.57 21.43 47.68
N GLU A 606 67.90 21.58 47.73
CA GLU A 606 68.56 22.77 47.18
C GLU A 606 68.35 22.89 45.66
N ALA A 607 68.38 21.77 44.92
CA ALA A 607 68.04 21.77 43.50
C ALA A 607 66.58 22.20 43.25
N LEU A 608 65.63 21.70 44.05
CA LEU A 608 64.22 22.07 43.96
C LEU A 608 63.97 23.54 44.31
N ARG A 609 64.70 24.11 45.28
CA ARG A 609 64.62 25.55 45.63
C ARG A 609 65.05 26.46 44.48
N ILE A 610 66.12 26.09 43.77
CA ILE A 610 66.55 26.83 42.57
C ILE A 610 65.45 26.76 41.49
N GLN A 611 64.86 25.58 41.28
CA GLN A 611 63.76 25.40 40.32
C GLN A 611 62.52 26.22 40.72
N HIS A 612 62.16 26.25 42.00
CA HIS A 612 61.06 27.06 42.53
C HIS A 612 61.28 28.55 42.25
N GLN A 613 62.48 29.06 42.55
CA GLN A 613 62.81 30.47 42.31
C GLN A 613 62.75 30.85 40.82
N GLN A 614 63.16 29.96 39.92
CA GLN A 614 63.00 30.17 38.48
C GLN A 614 61.53 30.22 38.07
N ALA A 615 60.70 29.30 38.60
CA ALA A 615 59.28 29.27 38.32
C ALA A 615 58.55 30.53 38.82
N GLU A 616 58.94 31.09 39.97
CA GLU A 616 58.40 32.36 40.48
C GLU A 616 58.73 33.54 39.55
N VAL A 617 59.96 33.61 39.05
CA VAL A 617 60.36 34.65 38.09
C VAL A 617 59.56 34.54 36.79
N ASP A 618 59.38 33.33 36.26
CA ASP A 618 58.57 33.10 35.07
C ASP A 618 57.09 33.46 35.30
N ALA A 619 56.53 33.14 36.47
CA ALA A 619 55.16 33.52 36.83
C ALA A 619 54.99 35.04 36.86
N ALA A 620 55.92 35.77 37.47
CA ALA A 620 55.89 37.24 37.50
C ALA A 620 56.02 37.85 36.09
N ARG A 621 56.85 37.26 35.22
CA ARG A 621 56.99 37.70 33.82
C ARG A 621 55.67 37.52 33.07
N TYR A 622 55.04 36.35 33.15
CA TYR A 622 53.78 36.10 32.42
C TYR A 622 52.61 36.94 32.96
N GLU A 623 52.61 37.29 34.24
CA GLU A 623 51.63 38.22 34.81
C GLU A 623 51.81 39.66 34.31
N GLU A 624 53.06 40.10 34.06
CA GLU A 624 53.34 41.37 33.40
C GLU A 624 52.96 41.36 31.90
N GLU A 625 53.27 40.28 31.17
CA GLU A 625 52.86 40.10 29.77
C GLU A 625 51.34 40.18 29.60
N GLN A 626 50.58 39.56 30.51
CA GLN A 626 49.12 39.63 30.54
C GLN A 626 48.63 41.08 30.75
N ARG A 627 49.23 41.83 31.69
CA ARG A 627 48.87 43.23 31.93
C ARG A 627 49.15 44.12 30.73
N GLN A 628 50.26 43.90 30.02
CA GLN A 628 50.58 44.63 28.78
C GLN A 628 49.60 44.29 27.65
N LEU A 629 49.19 43.02 27.54
CA LEU A 629 48.19 42.59 26.56
C LEU A 629 46.82 43.22 26.83
N GLU A 630 46.40 43.28 28.10
CA GLU A 630 45.18 43.95 28.56
C GLU A 630 45.18 45.45 28.21
N GLN A 631 46.29 46.16 28.47
CA GLN A 631 46.43 47.56 28.10
C GLN A 631 46.40 47.79 26.58
N SER A 632 47.10 46.95 25.82
CA SER A 632 47.13 47.03 24.36
C SER A 632 45.74 46.81 23.77
N TRP A 633 45.00 45.83 24.29
CA TRP A 633 43.62 45.58 23.89
C TRP A 633 42.69 46.75 24.21
N GLN A 634 42.86 47.38 25.37
CA GLN A 634 42.07 48.57 25.72
C GLN A 634 42.28 49.70 24.71
N SER A 635 43.53 49.92 24.27
CA SER A 635 43.85 50.98 23.30
C SER A 635 43.19 50.79 21.92
N GLU A 636 42.93 49.55 21.49
CA GLU A 636 42.23 49.27 20.23
C GLU A 636 40.77 49.76 20.24
N TRP A 637 40.21 50.00 21.42
CA TRP A 637 38.83 50.41 21.63
C TRP A 637 38.67 51.78 22.30
N ASP A 638 39.73 52.59 22.41
CA ASP A 638 39.68 53.93 23.05
C ASP A 638 38.61 54.87 22.46
N LEU A 639 38.17 54.63 21.22
CA LEU A 639 37.09 55.37 20.56
C LEU A 639 35.69 55.04 21.11
N LEU A 640 35.53 53.87 21.71
CA LEU A 640 34.35 53.46 22.45
C LEU A 640 34.56 54.03 23.86
N ALA A 641 33.76 55.02 24.27
CA ALA A 641 33.92 55.72 25.55
C ALA A 641 33.59 54.84 26.79
N ALA A 642 33.88 53.54 26.72
CA ALA A 642 33.69 52.51 27.71
C ALA A 642 34.83 51.47 27.62
N THR A 643 35.14 50.82 28.72
CA THR A 643 36.14 49.74 28.76
C THR A 643 35.69 48.53 27.93
N PRO A 644 36.48 48.05 26.96
CA PRO A 644 36.09 46.89 26.16
C PRO A 644 36.03 45.63 27.02
N LEU A 645 35.12 44.72 26.67
CA LEU A 645 35.06 43.37 27.24
C LEU A 645 36.25 42.52 26.78
N ALA A 646 36.39 41.30 27.28
CA ALA A 646 37.42 40.39 26.81
C ALA A 646 37.31 40.18 25.28
N PRO A 647 38.40 39.91 24.54
CA PRO A 647 38.35 39.80 23.08
C PRO A 647 37.31 38.81 22.54
N GLY A 648 37.08 37.69 23.24
CA GLY A 648 36.02 36.73 22.91
C GLY A 648 34.61 37.34 22.98
N GLU A 649 34.32 38.10 24.04
CA GLU A 649 33.02 38.76 24.24
C GLU A 649 32.82 39.93 23.25
N MET A 650 33.89 40.67 22.92
CA MET A 650 33.81 41.73 21.91
C MET A 650 33.61 41.18 20.48
N LYS A 651 34.01 39.92 20.21
CA LYS A 651 33.67 39.24 18.95
C LYS A 651 32.18 39.01 18.83
N ASP A 652 31.53 38.57 19.90
CA ASP A 652 30.08 38.37 19.91
C ASP A 652 29.32 39.69 19.93
N TRP A 653 29.86 40.71 20.60
CA TRP A 653 29.37 42.08 20.54
C TRP A 653 29.29 42.62 19.09
N LEU A 654 30.34 42.41 18.28
CA LEU A 654 30.32 42.82 16.86
C LEU A 654 29.27 42.09 16.03
N ARG A 655 29.02 40.80 16.31
CA ARG A 655 27.98 40.03 15.63
C ARG A 655 26.59 40.56 15.95
N LEU A 656 26.34 40.89 17.22
CA LEU A 656 25.09 41.53 17.64
C LEU A 656 24.91 42.90 16.95
N ARG A 657 25.96 43.74 16.92
CA ARG A 657 25.94 45.01 16.17
C ARG A 657 25.57 44.81 14.70
N GLN A 658 26.20 43.87 14.01
CA GLN A 658 25.91 43.63 12.58
C GLN A 658 24.46 43.17 12.38
N THR A 659 23.96 42.29 13.26
CA THR A 659 22.57 41.81 13.22
C THR A 659 21.57 42.95 13.35
N ILE A 660 21.83 43.91 14.25
CA ILE A 660 20.99 45.10 14.45
C ILE A 660 20.97 45.98 13.18
N LEU A 661 22.13 46.21 12.56
CA LEU A 661 22.24 47.02 11.33
C LEU A 661 21.51 46.37 10.15
N ASP A 662 21.66 45.06 9.96
CA ASP A 662 20.99 44.31 8.89
C ASP A 662 19.47 44.36 9.05
N ARG A 663 18.95 44.20 10.27
CA ARG A 663 17.50 44.28 10.57
C ARG A 663 16.94 45.66 10.23
N PHE A 664 17.67 46.73 10.53
CA PHE A 664 17.20 48.07 10.19
C PHE A 664 17.21 48.36 8.69
N GLN A 665 18.21 47.85 7.97
CA GLN A 665 18.22 47.95 6.52
C GLN A 665 17.01 47.24 5.89
N GLN A 666 16.58 46.12 6.45
CA GLN A 666 15.35 45.43 6.03
C GLN A 666 14.10 46.26 6.32
N VAL A 667 14.00 46.91 7.49
CA VAL A 667 12.89 47.84 7.81
C VAL A 667 12.78 48.93 6.74
N ARG A 668 13.89 49.56 6.38
CA ARG A 668 13.91 50.62 5.36
C ARG A 668 13.47 50.12 3.98
N GLY A 669 13.97 48.96 3.55
CA GLY A 669 13.55 48.34 2.29
C GLY A 669 12.05 48.05 2.24
N LYS A 670 11.48 47.56 3.36
CA LYS A 670 10.04 47.29 3.47
C LYS A 670 9.19 48.57 3.50
N GLN A 671 9.68 49.64 4.11
CA GLN A 671 9.02 50.96 4.08
C GLN A 671 8.95 51.53 2.65
N ASP A 672 10.01 51.39 1.85
CA ASP A 672 10.03 51.81 0.46
C ASP A 672 9.07 50.98 -0.41
N GLU A 673 9.01 49.66 -0.20
CA GLU A 673 8.02 48.76 -0.84
C GLU A 673 6.57 49.20 -0.55
N LEU A 674 6.27 49.50 0.72
CA LEU A 674 4.94 49.96 1.14
C LEU A 674 4.55 51.28 0.47
N ARG A 675 5.48 52.24 0.40
CA ARG A 675 5.24 53.54 -0.24
C ARG A 675 4.91 53.40 -1.73
N LEU A 676 5.70 52.62 -2.47
CA LEU A 676 5.50 52.42 -3.91
C LEU A 676 4.14 51.75 -4.20
N LEU A 677 3.75 50.79 -3.37
CA LEU A 677 2.46 50.11 -3.49
C LEU A 677 1.29 51.08 -3.28
N GLN A 678 1.38 51.98 -2.29
CA GLN A 678 0.35 52.99 -2.02
C GLN A 678 0.24 54.04 -3.14
N GLU A 679 1.35 54.50 -3.71
CA GLU A 679 1.36 55.46 -4.82
C GLU A 679 0.66 54.87 -6.07
N ARG A 680 0.97 53.61 -6.43
CA ARG A 680 0.32 52.91 -7.56
C ARG A 680 -1.18 52.72 -7.35
N ALA A 681 -1.59 52.37 -6.14
CA ALA A 681 -3.01 52.19 -5.81
C ALA A 681 -3.80 53.49 -5.89
N GLY A 682 -3.22 54.62 -5.46
CA GLY A 682 -3.83 55.94 -5.59
C GLY A 682 -4.05 56.35 -7.05
N GLN A 683 -3.08 56.08 -7.92
CA GLN A 683 -3.19 56.37 -9.36
C GLN A 683 -4.30 55.55 -10.03
N ALA A 684 -4.38 54.25 -9.73
CA ALA A 684 -5.44 53.38 -10.27
C ALA A 684 -6.84 53.80 -9.80
N ALA A 685 -6.98 54.22 -8.53
CA ALA A 685 -8.26 54.68 -8.00
C ALA A 685 -8.72 55.97 -8.70
N GLN A 686 -7.80 56.91 -8.94
CA GLN A 686 -8.09 58.16 -9.62
C GLN A 686 -8.51 57.95 -11.09
N GLN A 687 -7.88 57.00 -11.79
CA GLN A 687 -8.28 56.62 -13.15
C GLN A 687 -9.70 56.04 -13.19
N LEU A 688 -10.04 55.12 -12.28
CA LEU A 688 -11.39 54.55 -12.19
C LEU A 688 -12.47 55.60 -11.92
N LEU A 689 -12.20 56.55 -11.02
CA LEU A 689 -13.11 57.66 -10.72
C LEU A 689 -13.37 58.51 -11.96
N SER A 690 -12.33 58.85 -12.74
CA SER A 690 -12.48 59.66 -13.95
C SER A 690 -13.32 58.98 -15.05
N GLU A 691 -13.21 57.66 -15.21
CA GLU A 691 -14.00 56.90 -16.17
C GLU A 691 -15.46 56.74 -15.73
N LEU A 692 -15.70 56.60 -14.42
CA LEU A 692 -17.06 56.60 -13.85
C LEU A 692 -17.77 57.94 -14.04
N GLU A 693 -17.08 59.06 -13.80
CA GLU A 693 -17.60 60.41 -14.04
C GLU A 693 -17.95 60.64 -15.51
N ARG A 694 -17.12 60.14 -16.44
CA ARG A 694 -17.37 60.22 -17.89
C ARG A 694 -18.67 59.52 -18.30
N LEU A 695 -19.06 58.46 -17.59
CA LEU A 695 -20.29 57.73 -17.83
C LEU A 695 -21.49 58.27 -17.03
N HIS A 696 -21.32 59.44 -16.39
CA HIS A 696 -22.29 60.13 -15.55
C HIS A 696 -22.70 59.35 -14.28
N PHE A 697 -21.83 58.47 -13.80
CA PHE A 697 -21.95 57.88 -12.47
C PHE A 697 -21.30 58.81 -11.45
N GLN A 698 -21.98 59.12 -10.34
CA GLN A 698 -21.41 59.94 -9.26
C GLN A 698 -20.83 59.03 -8.17
N PRO A 699 -19.51 58.79 -8.14
CA PRO A 699 -18.90 58.02 -7.07
C PRO A 699 -18.87 58.79 -5.75
N GLY A 700 -19.03 58.09 -4.62
CA GLY A 700 -18.82 58.68 -3.30
C GLY A 700 -17.33 58.99 -3.06
N SER A 701 -17.03 60.15 -2.47
CA SER A 701 -15.65 60.57 -2.20
C SER A 701 -14.97 59.70 -1.11
N GLY A 702 -13.67 59.43 -1.28
CA GLY A 702 -12.83 58.79 -0.25
C GLY A 702 -12.88 57.25 -0.16
N GLN A 703 -13.31 56.56 -1.21
CA GLN A 703 -13.38 55.09 -1.22
C GLN A 703 -12.00 54.45 -1.49
N SER A 704 -11.76 53.26 -0.92
CA SER A 704 -10.56 52.46 -1.20
C SER A 704 -10.57 51.92 -2.64
N LEU A 705 -9.39 51.59 -3.18
CA LEU A 705 -9.26 51.06 -4.54
C LEU A 705 -10.15 49.81 -4.75
N SER A 706 -10.16 48.91 -3.77
CA SER A 706 -11.03 47.72 -3.75
C SER A 706 -12.52 48.03 -3.86
N ILE A 707 -13.00 49.12 -3.23
CA ILE A 707 -14.40 49.55 -3.32
C ILE A 707 -14.65 50.21 -4.69
N SER A 708 -13.73 51.04 -5.16
CA SER A 708 -13.82 51.67 -6.48
C SER A 708 -13.86 50.65 -7.62
N ILE A 709 -13.07 49.57 -7.54
CA ILE A 709 -13.12 48.45 -8.50
C ILE A 709 -14.51 47.81 -8.47
N LYS A 710 -15.05 47.45 -7.30
CA LYS A 710 -16.37 46.81 -7.19
C LYS A 710 -17.51 47.68 -7.73
N VAL A 711 -17.47 48.98 -7.44
CA VAL A 711 -18.45 49.96 -7.93
C VAL A 711 -18.37 50.07 -9.45
N ALA A 712 -17.15 50.16 -10.00
CA ALA A 712 -16.91 50.20 -11.43
C ALA A 712 -17.32 48.90 -12.15
N GLU A 713 -17.03 47.74 -11.58
CA GLU A 713 -17.45 46.44 -12.11
C GLU A 713 -18.95 46.29 -12.15
N LYS A 714 -19.64 46.63 -11.05
CA LYS A 714 -21.10 46.54 -10.98
C LYS A 714 -21.75 47.42 -12.06
N PHE A 715 -21.24 48.63 -12.23
CA PHE A 715 -21.76 49.54 -13.24
C PHE A 715 -21.43 49.09 -14.68
N ALA A 716 -20.22 48.57 -14.93
CA ALA A 716 -19.85 47.99 -16.21
C ALA A 716 -20.70 46.75 -16.55
N GLN A 717 -20.99 45.90 -15.57
CA GLN A 717 -21.89 44.75 -15.71
C GLN A 717 -23.33 45.17 -16.01
N GLU A 718 -23.84 46.23 -15.38
CA GLU A 718 -25.18 46.77 -15.69
C GLU A 718 -25.28 47.27 -17.13
N LEU A 719 -24.24 47.95 -17.64
CA LEU A 719 -24.19 48.42 -19.03
C LEU A 719 -24.06 47.26 -20.03
N ASP A 720 -23.21 46.26 -19.73
CA ASP A 720 -23.03 45.09 -20.59
C ASP A 720 -24.28 44.19 -20.60
N LYS A 721 -24.97 44.04 -19.46
CA LYS A 721 -26.24 43.31 -19.37
C LYS A 721 -27.31 43.92 -20.27
N LYS A 722 -27.45 45.26 -20.27
CA LYS A 722 -28.39 45.97 -21.15
C LYS A 722 -28.03 45.81 -22.64
N LYS A 723 -26.74 45.81 -22.96
CA LYS A 723 -26.26 45.58 -24.33
C LYS A 723 -26.56 44.15 -24.81
N ARG A 724 -26.27 43.14 -23.98
CA ARG A 724 -26.57 41.74 -24.26
C ARG A 724 -28.06 41.47 -24.41
N SER A 725 -28.89 42.04 -23.52
CA SER A 725 -30.35 41.95 -23.57
C SER A 725 -30.91 42.42 -24.94
N ARG A 726 -30.53 43.62 -25.39
CA ARG A 726 -30.91 44.12 -26.74
C ARG A 726 -30.37 43.26 -27.89
N ASP A 727 -29.14 42.77 -27.80
CA ASP A 727 -28.56 41.88 -28.82
C ASP A 727 -29.26 40.52 -28.86
N GLU A 728 -29.70 39.99 -27.71
CA GLU A 728 -30.48 38.78 -27.58
C GLU A 728 -31.87 38.96 -28.18
N PHE A 729 -32.59 40.05 -27.87
CA PHE A 729 -33.88 40.36 -28.50
C PHE A 729 -33.78 40.52 -30.02
N ARG A 730 -32.73 41.19 -30.53
CA ARG A 730 -32.49 41.31 -31.98
C ARG A 730 -32.17 39.97 -32.64
N ARG A 731 -31.38 39.11 -31.99
CA ARG A 731 -31.10 37.75 -32.48
C ARG A 731 -32.35 36.88 -32.45
N ALA A 732 -33.13 36.97 -31.38
CA ALA A 732 -34.37 36.21 -31.21
C ALA A 732 -35.41 36.57 -32.29
N LEU A 733 -35.55 37.85 -32.64
CA LEU A 733 -36.40 38.26 -33.77
C LEU A 733 -35.93 37.67 -35.10
N LYS A 734 -34.62 37.62 -35.33
CA LYS A 734 -34.05 37.05 -36.56
C LYS A 734 -34.15 35.52 -36.61
N SER A 735 -34.10 34.83 -35.47
CA SER A 735 -34.20 33.36 -35.38
C SER A 735 -35.62 32.83 -35.48
N LEU A 736 -36.65 33.67 -35.31
CA LEU A 736 -38.05 33.27 -35.47
C LEU A 736 -38.41 32.86 -36.91
N SER A 737 -37.65 33.34 -37.91
CA SER A 737 -37.67 32.86 -39.30
C SER A 737 -39.09 32.65 -39.86
N ILE A 738 -39.92 33.68 -39.74
CA ILE A 738 -41.36 33.58 -40.01
C ILE A 738 -41.66 33.26 -41.48
N ASP A 739 -40.86 33.80 -42.40
CA ASP A 739 -41.08 33.59 -43.84
C ASP A 739 -40.77 32.14 -44.27
N THR A 740 -39.75 31.50 -43.68
CA THR A 740 -39.49 30.06 -43.93
C THR A 740 -40.62 29.19 -43.38
N ARG A 741 -41.20 29.52 -42.22
CA ARG A 741 -42.34 28.78 -41.67
C ARG A 741 -43.59 28.89 -42.56
N LYS A 742 -43.85 30.04 -43.19
CA LYS A 742 -44.92 30.20 -44.19
C LYS A 742 -44.70 29.31 -45.42
N GLN A 743 -43.46 29.22 -45.89
CA GLN A 743 -43.10 28.37 -47.03
C GLN A 743 -43.39 26.88 -46.74
N THR A 744 -43.01 26.40 -45.55
CA THR A 744 -43.22 25.00 -45.13
C THR A 744 -44.70 24.58 -45.12
N VAL A 745 -45.61 25.46 -44.72
CA VAL A 745 -47.07 25.19 -44.76
C VAL A 745 -47.55 24.99 -46.20
N ASN A 746 -47.08 25.83 -47.13
CA ASN A 746 -47.43 25.72 -48.55
C ASN A 746 -46.91 24.41 -49.17
N ASP A 747 -45.68 24.02 -48.85
CA ASP A 747 -45.06 22.80 -49.36
C ASP A 747 -45.77 21.52 -48.85
N CYS A 748 -46.16 21.49 -47.57
CA CYS A 748 -46.90 20.37 -46.99
C CYS A 748 -48.30 20.21 -47.63
N THR A 749 -48.96 21.32 -47.95
CA THR A 749 -50.27 21.33 -48.61
C THR A 749 -50.20 20.74 -50.02
N ALA A 750 -49.15 21.07 -50.77
CA ALA A 750 -48.92 20.53 -52.11
C ALA A 750 -48.62 19.02 -52.09
N ALA A 751 -47.81 18.55 -51.12
CA ALA A 751 -47.47 17.14 -50.97
C ALA A 751 -48.69 16.25 -50.67
N LEU A 752 -49.63 16.75 -49.85
CA LEU A 752 -50.85 16.04 -49.46
C LEU A 752 -51.81 15.83 -50.66
N SER A 753 -51.83 16.78 -51.60
CA SER A 753 -52.56 16.65 -52.86
C SER A 753 -51.96 15.56 -53.76
N ALA A 754 -50.64 15.51 -53.91
CA ALA A 754 -49.95 14.50 -54.73
C ALA A 754 -50.10 13.07 -54.17
N TRP A 755 -50.17 12.92 -52.84
CA TRP A 755 -50.45 11.64 -52.19
C TRP A 755 -51.82 11.06 -52.60
N SER A 756 -52.87 11.90 -52.65
CA SER A 756 -54.24 11.45 -52.92
C SER A 756 -54.41 10.72 -54.26
N GLN A 757 -53.62 11.10 -55.27
CA GLN A 757 -53.64 10.49 -56.60
C GLN A 757 -53.06 9.06 -56.63
N LYS A 758 -52.16 8.71 -55.69
CA LYS A 758 -51.53 7.39 -55.59
C LYS A 758 -52.37 6.37 -54.80
N TRP A 759 -53.28 6.86 -53.95
CA TRP A 759 -54.09 6.04 -53.03
C TRP A 759 -55.23 5.26 -53.70
N ILE A 760 -55.95 5.89 -54.63
CA ILE A 760 -57.20 5.38 -55.22
C ILE A 760 -57.08 3.98 -55.88
N PRO A 761 -56.01 3.63 -56.63
CA PRO A 761 -55.88 2.31 -57.25
C PRO A 761 -55.82 1.13 -56.27
N PHE A 762 -55.22 1.32 -55.08
CA PHE A 762 -55.09 0.26 -54.07
C PHE A 762 -56.43 -0.05 -53.38
N VAL A 763 -57.23 0.99 -53.13
CA VAL A 763 -58.57 0.85 -52.53
C VAL A 763 -59.48 -0.03 -53.40
N ARG A 764 -59.45 0.17 -54.73
CA ARG A 764 -60.22 -0.64 -55.68
C ARG A 764 -59.78 -2.11 -55.70
N ALA A 765 -58.47 -2.37 -55.61
CA ALA A 765 -57.91 -3.73 -55.65
C ALA A 765 -58.25 -4.59 -54.42
N LEU A 766 -58.57 -3.95 -53.29
CA LEU A 766 -59.02 -4.60 -52.05
C LEU A 766 -60.56 -4.78 -51.98
N PHE A 767 -61.27 -4.48 -53.07
CA PHE A 767 -62.73 -4.47 -53.15
C PHE A 767 -63.42 -3.51 -52.16
N LEU A 768 -62.78 -2.37 -51.85
CA LEU A 768 -63.32 -1.32 -50.97
C LEU A 768 -63.87 -0.12 -51.77
N PRO A 769 -64.79 0.70 -51.21
CA PRO A 769 -65.33 1.90 -51.86
C PRO A 769 -64.24 2.99 -52.04
N GLU A 770 -64.29 3.79 -53.11
CA GLU A 770 -63.25 4.80 -53.43
C GLU A 770 -63.07 5.93 -52.39
N ILE A 771 -64.06 6.10 -51.50
CA ILE A 771 -64.05 7.07 -50.41
C ILE A 771 -63.44 6.46 -49.13
N ALA A 772 -62.93 5.22 -49.19
CA ALA A 772 -62.41 4.52 -48.02
C ALA A 772 -61.22 5.27 -47.42
N THR A 773 -61.31 5.52 -46.11
CA THR A 773 -60.24 6.16 -45.36
C THR A 773 -59.05 5.20 -45.19
N PRO A 774 -57.83 5.73 -45.03
CA PRO A 774 -56.66 4.94 -44.63
C PRO A 774 -56.87 4.01 -43.43
N ALA A 775 -57.70 4.43 -42.47
CA ALA A 775 -58.13 3.57 -41.36
C ALA A 775 -58.97 2.37 -41.83
N GLN A 776 -59.97 2.58 -42.69
CA GLN A 776 -60.82 1.51 -43.23
C GLN A 776 -60.04 0.52 -44.11
N VAL A 777 -59.01 0.99 -44.83
CA VAL A 777 -58.11 0.12 -45.61
C VAL A 777 -57.13 -0.63 -44.70
N SER A 778 -56.63 0.01 -43.64
CA SER A 778 -55.84 -0.66 -42.60
C SER A 778 -56.63 -1.78 -41.93
N ASP A 779 -57.89 -1.52 -41.54
CA ASP A 779 -58.79 -2.51 -40.95
C ASP A 779 -58.99 -3.71 -41.91
N ALA A 780 -59.11 -3.45 -43.21
CA ALA A 780 -59.17 -4.49 -44.23
C ALA A 780 -57.88 -5.32 -44.34
N LEU A 781 -56.71 -4.69 -44.28
CA LEU A 781 -55.43 -5.40 -44.25
C LEU A 781 -55.24 -6.24 -42.99
N ILE A 782 -55.70 -5.73 -41.83
CA ILE A 782 -55.67 -6.45 -40.54
C ILE A 782 -56.53 -7.70 -40.62
N VAL A 783 -57.77 -7.58 -41.13
CA VAL A 783 -58.65 -8.74 -41.31
C VAL A 783 -58.04 -9.74 -42.29
N LEU A 784 -57.45 -9.29 -43.41
CA LEU A 784 -56.76 -10.19 -44.35
C LEU A 784 -55.57 -10.91 -43.71
N GLU A 785 -54.78 -10.23 -42.88
CA GLU A 785 -53.67 -10.84 -42.15
C GLU A 785 -54.14 -11.92 -41.18
N LYS A 786 -55.23 -11.68 -40.45
CA LYS A 786 -55.86 -12.68 -39.59
C LYS A 786 -56.38 -13.86 -40.40
N VAL A 787 -57.11 -13.61 -41.49
CA VAL A 787 -57.65 -14.66 -42.37
C VAL A 787 -56.53 -15.52 -42.95
N PHE A 788 -55.48 -14.92 -43.52
CA PHE A 788 -54.33 -15.67 -44.04
C PHE A 788 -53.52 -16.36 -42.94
N GLY A 789 -53.44 -15.77 -41.74
CA GLY A 789 -52.79 -16.37 -40.57
C GLY A 789 -53.51 -17.62 -40.07
N HIS A 790 -54.84 -17.56 -39.94
CA HIS A 790 -55.65 -18.70 -39.56
C HIS A 790 -55.58 -19.84 -40.60
N LEU A 791 -55.59 -19.51 -41.89
CA LEU A 791 -55.39 -20.49 -42.97
C LEU A 791 -53.99 -21.14 -42.93
N ALA A 792 -52.93 -20.38 -42.61
CA ALA A 792 -51.57 -20.92 -42.46
C ALA A 792 -51.40 -21.81 -41.22
N ILE A 793 -52.08 -21.48 -40.11
CA ILE A 793 -52.09 -22.31 -38.89
C ILE A 793 -52.77 -23.66 -39.17
N ALA A 794 -53.89 -23.65 -39.90
CA ALA A 794 -54.56 -24.86 -40.32
C ALA A 794 -53.60 -25.76 -41.14
N ASP A 795 -52.88 -25.20 -42.11
CA ASP A 795 -51.92 -25.97 -42.91
C ASP A 795 -50.75 -26.55 -42.08
N GLY A 796 -50.23 -25.80 -41.10
CA GLY A 796 -49.14 -26.25 -40.22
C GLY A 796 -49.54 -27.35 -39.23
N LEU A 797 -50.74 -27.25 -38.64
CA LEU A 797 -51.25 -28.25 -37.69
C LEU A 797 -51.45 -29.62 -38.34
N LYS A 798 -51.85 -29.65 -39.62
CA LYS A 798 -52.06 -30.86 -40.40
C LYS A 798 -50.82 -31.77 -40.46
N HIS A 799 -49.63 -31.20 -40.63
CA HIS A 799 -48.37 -31.96 -40.67
C HIS A 799 -47.88 -32.40 -39.29
N ARG A 800 -48.15 -31.61 -38.25
CA ARG A 800 -47.68 -31.85 -36.88
C ARG A 800 -48.45 -32.97 -36.17
N ILE A 801 -49.76 -33.07 -36.43
CA ILE A 801 -50.61 -34.15 -35.94
C ILE A 801 -50.09 -35.53 -36.39
N LYS A 802 -49.53 -35.62 -37.61
CA LYS A 802 -48.97 -36.87 -38.14
C LYS A 802 -47.71 -37.33 -37.37
N ARG A 803 -46.78 -36.41 -37.08
CA ARG A 803 -45.47 -36.72 -36.47
C ARG A 803 -45.55 -37.10 -34.98
N ILE A 804 -46.50 -36.53 -34.24
CA ILE A 804 -46.72 -36.86 -32.82
C ILE A 804 -47.24 -38.30 -32.66
N GLY A 805 -48.05 -38.77 -33.61
CA GLY A 805 -48.56 -40.15 -33.62
C GLY A 805 -47.45 -41.20 -33.70
N ASP A 806 -46.48 -41.02 -34.60
CA ASP A 806 -45.40 -41.99 -34.84
C ASP A 806 -44.45 -42.16 -33.63
N ASN A 807 -44.27 -41.13 -32.79
CA ASN A 807 -43.37 -41.17 -31.64
C ASN A 807 -43.94 -41.93 -30.42
N ILE A 808 -45.27 -41.89 -30.24
CA ILE A 808 -45.96 -42.57 -29.14
C ILE A 808 -45.80 -44.08 -29.27
N GLU A 809 -45.96 -44.61 -30.49
CA GLU A 809 -45.91 -46.05 -30.80
C GLU A 809 -44.53 -46.67 -30.52
N SER A 810 -43.44 -45.91 -30.71
CA SER A 810 -42.06 -46.37 -30.50
C SER A 810 -41.67 -46.53 -29.02
N PHE A 811 -42.19 -45.68 -28.13
CA PHE A 811 -41.89 -45.73 -26.69
C PHE A 811 -42.59 -46.90 -26.00
N GLU A 812 -43.87 -47.13 -26.32
CA GLU A 812 -44.67 -48.21 -25.72
C GLU A 812 -44.06 -49.60 -25.96
N LYS A 813 -43.50 -49.82 -27.15
CA LYS A 813 -42.88 -51.09 -27.53
C LYS A 813 -41.63 -51.43 -26.70
N ARG A 814 -40.74 -50.45 -26.47
CA ARG A 814 -39.50 -50.66 -25.71
C ARG A 814 -39.74 -50.82 -24.21
N ALA A 815 -40.71 -50.09 -23.65
CA ALA A 815 -41.09 -50.22 -22.25
C ALA A 815 -41.58 -51.64 -21.94
N ALA A 816 -42.41 -52.23 -22.80
CA ALA A 816 -42.95 -53.58 -22.63
C ALA A 816 -41.89 -54.70 -22.65
N GLU A 817 -40.84 -54.58 -23.47
CA GLU A 817 -39.75 -55.57 -23.57
C GLU A 817 -38.90 -55.64 -22.28
N LEU A 818 -38.68 -54.50 -21.63
CA LEU A 818 -37.86 -54.43 -20.41
C LEU A 818 -38.62 -54.99 -19.19
N THR A 819 -39.91 -54.68 -19.06
CA THR A 819 -40.74 -55.20 -17.97
C THR A 819 -40.91 -56.71 -18.03
N SER A 820 -41.07 -57.30 -19.23
CA SER A 820 -41.19 -58.75 -19.36
C SER A 820 -39.94 -59.52 -18.92
N THR A 821 -38.77 -58.87 -18.85
CA THR A 821 -37.48 -59.51 -18.57
C THR A 821 -37.09 -59.46 -17.09
N ILE A 822 -37.38 -58.35 -16.40
CA ILE A 822 -36.92 -58.10 -15.01
C ILE A 822 -38.02 -58.40 -13.99
N ASP A 823 -39.26 -58.00 -14.27
CA ASP A 823 -40.42 -58.31 -13.42
C ASP A 823 -41.72 -58.33 -14.25
N PRO A 824 -42.15 -59.52 -14.71
CA PRO A 824 -43.35 -59.68 -15.54
C PRO A 824 -44.65 -59.22 -14.87
N ALA A 825 -44.69 -59.07 -13.54
CA ALA A 825 -45.90 -58.65 -12.83
C ALA A 825 -46.30 -57.20 -13.13
N LEU A 826 -45.39 -56.40 -13.71
CA LEU A 826 -45.62 -54.98 -14.05
C LEU A 826 -46.19 -54.78 -15.48
N SER A 827 -46.46 -55.85 -16.24
CA SER A 827 -46.96 -55.77 -17.63
C SER A 827 -48.43 -55.36 -17.77
N THR A 828 -49.18 -55.30 -16.67
CA THR A 828 -50.59 -54.85 -16.63
C THR A 828 -50.75 -53.36 -16.33
N CYS A 829 -49.65 -52.67 -16.00
CA CYS A 829 -49.61 -51.23 -15.77
C CYS A 829 -49.43 -50.45 -17.08
N SER A 830 -49.74 -49.15 -17.08
CA SER A 830 -49.40 -48.29 -18.22
C SER A 830 -47.87 -48.20 -18.40
N PRO A 831 -47.36 -48.03 -19.63
CA PRO A 831 -45.93 -48.11 -19.94
C PRO A 831 -45.03 -47.20 -19.07
N ASP A 832 -45.54 -46.03 -18.67
CA ASP A 832 -44.86 -45.08 -17.78
C ASP A 832 -44.77 -45.57 -16.32
N GLN A 833 -45.83 -46.18 -15.78
CA GLN A 833 -45.87 -46.68 -14.40
C GLN A 833 -45.01 -47.94 -14.20
N ALA A 834 -44.94 -48.76 -15.24
CA ALA A 834 -44.14 -49.97 -15.28
C ALA A 834 -42.63 -49.68 -15.17
N VAL A 835 -42.13 -48.69 -15.92
CA VAL A 835 -40.70 -48.31 -15.94
C VAL A 835 -40.26 -47.63 -14.63
N ALA A 836 -41.10 -46.76 -14.05
CA ALA A 836 -40.79 -46.07 -12.80
C ALA A 836 -40.64 -47.04 -11.59
N SER A 837 -41.46 -48.10 -11.54
CA SER A 837 -41.42 -49.09 -10.46
C SER A 837 -40.18 -49.98 -10.50
N LEU A 838 -39.66 -50.31 -11.69
CA LEU A 838 -38.44 -51.08 -11.86
C LEU A 838 -37.19 -50.35 -11.35
N HIS A 839 -37.10 -49.03 -11.57
CA HIS A 839 -35.97 -48.21 -11.13
C HIS A 839 -35.87 -48.11 -9.59
N SER A 840 -37.01 -48.02 -8.89
CA SER A 840 -37.02 -47.90 -7.42
C SER A 840 -36.40 -49.13 -6.72
N ARG A 841 -36.71 -50.33 -7.21
CA ARG A 841 -36.24 -51.60 -6.62
C ARG A 841 -34.74 -51.85 -6.83
N PHE A 842 -34.15 -51.31 -7.89
CA PHE A 842 -32.71 -51.38 -8.15
C PHE A 842 -31.90 -50.69 -7.04
N VAL A 843 -32.33 -49.49 -6.61
CA VAL A 843 -31.60 -48.64 -5.65
C VAL A 843 -31.54 -49.24 -4.24
N GLU A 844 -32.58 -49.94 -3.79
CA GLU A 844 -32.63 -50.50 -2.43
C GLU A 844 -31.66 -51.67 -2.21
N THR A 845 -31.43 -52.50 -3.24
CA THR A 845 -30.57 -53.69 -3.12
C THR A 845 -29.08 -53.37 -2.99
N GLY A 846 -28.59 -52.27 -3.57
CA GLY A 846 -27.17 -51.88 -3.51
C GLY A 846 -26.68 -51.34 -2.15
N LYS A 847 -27.58 -50.94 -1.24
CA LYS A 847 -27.21 -50.45 0.10
C LYS A 847 -26.93 -51.59 1.10
N ALA A 848 -27.55 -52.75 0.93
CA ALA A 848 -27.42 -53.88 1.86
C ALA A 848 -26.05 -54.59 1.77
N ASP A 849 -25.44 -54.67 0.58
CA ASP A 849 -24.18 -55.41 0.38
C ASP A 849 -22.97 -54.76 1.09
N ARG A 850 -22.89 -53.42 1.14
CA ARG A 850 -21.79 -52.69 1.82
C ARG A 850 -21.80 -52.86 3.35
N GLN A 851 -22.98 -53.07 3.93
CA GLN A 851 -23.13 -53.21 5.38
C GLN A 851 -22.66 -54.59 5.88
N ARG A 852 -22.71 -55.62 5.02
CA ARG A 852 -22.26 -56.99 5.34
C ARG A 852 -20.75 -57.09 5.50
N GLU A 853 -19.98 -56.54 4.57
CA GLU A 853 -18.50 -56.61 4.57
C GLU A 853 -17.85 -55.98 5.82
N THR A 854 -18.44 -54.89 6.32
CA THR A 854 -17.90 -54.16 7.49
C THR A 854 -18.01 -54.98 8.79
N LEU A 855 -19.11 -55.72 8.96
CA LEU A 855 -19.37 -56.49 10.17
C LEU A 855 -18.55 -57.79 10.23
N GLU A 856 -18.23 -58.40 9.08
CA GLU A 856 -17.42 -59.63 9.01
C GLU A 856 -15.96 -59.38 9.41
N ALA A 857 -15.37 -58.24 9.01
CA ALA A 857 -14.00 -57.87 9.38
C ALA A 857 -13.82 -57.67 10.89
N GLN A 858 -14.83 -57.14 11.58
CA GLN A 858 -14.79 -56.91 13.03
C GLN A 858 -14.82 -58.23 13.84
N ASN A 859 -15.54 -59.24 13.38
CA ASN A 859 -15.61 -60.54 14.06
C ASN A 859 -14.29 -61.32 14.02
N ALA A 860 -13.54 -61.22 12.92
CA ALA A 860 -12.26 -61.93 12.78
C ALA A 860 -11.18 -61.44 13.77
N ALA A 861 -11.19 -60.14 14.10
CA ALA A 861 -10.25 -59.54 15.05
C ALA A 861 -10.49 -60.00 16.50
N ASP A 862 -11.76 -60.02 16.93
CA ASP A 862 -12.14 -60.37 18.29
C ASP A 862 -11.94 -61.88 18.59
N GLU A 863 -12.08 -62.76 17.58
CA GLU A 863 -11.82 -64.21 17.71
C GLU A 863 -10.35 -64.53 18.04
N SER A 864 -9.41 -63.77 17.48
CA SER A 864 -7.98 -63.93 17.79
C SER A 864 -7.64 -63.50 19.21
N ALA A 865 -8.31 -62.47 19.75
CA ALA A 865 -8.09 -61.98 21.10
C ALA A 865 -8.60 -62.97 22.18
N LEU A 866 -9.71 -63.67 21.89
CA LEU A 866 -10.31 -64.66 22.79
C LEU A 866 -9.39 -65.87 23.06
N ALA A 867 -8.66 -66.34 22.04
CA ALA A 867 -7.74 -67.47 22.17
C ALA A 867 -6.53 -67.16 23.09
N SER A 868 -6.02 -65.93 23.03
CA SER A 868 -4.91 -65.47 23.87
C SER A 868 -5.29 -65.42 25.35
N ALA A 869 -6.46 -64.85 25.68
CA ALA A 869 -6.94 -64.69 27.05
C ALA A 869 -7.17 -66.05 27.76
N ARG A 870 -7.61 -67.09 27.05
CA ARG A 870 -7.77 -68.45 27.62
C ARG A 870 -6.45 -69.07 28.04
N THR A 871 -5.39 -68.85 27.27
CA THR A 871 -4.05 -69.39 27.55
C THR A 871 -3.44 -68.76 28.79
N GLN A 872 -3.66 -67.46 29.00
CA GLN A 872 -3.17 -66.72 30.17
C GLN A 872 -3.83 -67.18 31.48
N ALA A 873 -5.13 -67.48 31.47
CA ALA A 873 -5.84 -68.01 32.64
C ALA A 873 -5.29 -69.38 33.10
N GLN A 874 -4.97 -70.26 32.17
CA GLN A 874 -4.44 -71.60 32.48
C GLN A 874 -3.06 -71.54 33.17
N ASN A 875 -2.18 -70.64 32.72
CA ASN A 875 -0.83 -70.49 33.26
C ASN A 875 -0.85 -69.94 34.70
N ALA A 876 -1.70 -68.96 34.97
CA ALA A 876 -1.84 -68.33 36.29
C ALA A 876 -2.32 -69.34 37.37
N LEU A 877 -3.20 -70.27 37.00
CA LEU A 877 -3.68 -71.32 37.91
C LEU A 877 -2.56 -72.26 38.37
N SER A 878 -1.67 -72.67 37.45
CA SER A 878 -0.55 -73.58 37.75
C SER A 878 0.51 -72.97 38.69
N ALA A 879 0.69 -71.66 38.63
CA ALA A 879 1.66 -70.93 39.46
C ALA A 879 1.24 -70.90 40.94
N LEU A 880 -0.06 -70.77 41.23
CA LEU A 880 -0.59 -70.77 42.60
C LEU A 880 -0.45 -72.15 43.27
N GLU A 881 -0.57 -73.24 42.52
CA GLU A 881 -0.41 -74.61 43.04
C GLU A 881 1.03 -74.92 43.47
N GLN A 882 2.03 -74.39 42.75
CA GLN A 882 3.45 -74.56 43.09
C GLN A 882 3.84 -73.82 44.38
N MET A 883 3.26 -72.64 44.64
CA MET A 883 3.56 -71.86 45.85
C MET A 883 3.05 -72.52 47.13
N ARG A 884 1.89 -73.18 47.07
CA ARG A 884 1.32 -73.94 48.20
C ARG A 884 2.21 -75.11 48.62
N ALA A 885 2.88 -75.75 47.66
CA ALA A 885 3.80 -76.85 47.92
C ALA A 885 5.08 -76.41 48.66
N LEU A 886 5.63 -75.23 48.35
CA LEU A 886 6.85 -74.69 48.98
C LEU A 886 6.65 -74.24 50.44
N ALA A 887 5.46 -73.75 50.79
CA ALA A 887 5.13 -73.31 52.15
C ALA A 887 4.51 -74.42 53.03
N GLY A 888 4.30 -75.62 52.49
CA GLY A 888 3.77 -76.76 53.23
C GLY A 888 2.30 -76.61 53.67
N CYS A 889 1.51 -75.78 52.98
CA CYS A 889 0.14 -75.42 53.35
C CYS A 889 -0.89 -75.96 52.34
N LYS A 890 -2.12 -76.24 52.81
CA LYS A 890 -3.18 -76.86 51.99
C LYS A 890 -4.20 -75.87 51.43
N ASP A 891 -4.26 -74.65 51.99
CA ASP A 891 -5.16 -73.59 51.55
C ASP A 891 -4.43 -72.23 51.44
N ASP A 892 -5.04 -71.31 50.71
CA ASP A 892 -4.48 -69.99 50.41
C ASP A 892 -4.42 -69.04 51.63
N GLN A 893 -5.17 -69.36 52.70
CA GLN A 893 -5.27 -68.55 53.91
C GLN A 893 -4.12 -68.87 54.89
N GLN A 894 -3.69 -70.14 54.92
CA GLN A 894 -2.49 -70.61 55.63
C GLN A 894 -1.19 -70.16 54.95
N LEU A 895 -1.16 -70.13 53.61
CA LEU A 895 -0.03 -69.60 52.83
C LEU A 895 0.26 -68.13 53.21
N GLU A 896 -0.78 -67.32 53.31
CA GLU A 896 -0.73 -65.91 53.67
C GLU A 896 -0.20 -65.68 55.11
N SER A 897 -0.63 -66.48 56.08
CA SER A 897 -0.17 -66.39 57.47
C SER A 897 1.32 -66.73 57.63
N ILE A 898 1.82 -67.73 56.91
CA ILE A 898 3.22 -68.18 57.01
C ILE A 898 4.17 -67.20 56.30
N ILE A 899 3.75 -66.67 55.14
CA ILE A 899 4.45 -65.58 54.44
C ILE A 899 4.58 -64.36 55.37
N THR A 900 3.51 -63.96 56.04
CA THR A 900 3.48 -62.80 56.94
C THR A 900 4.48 -62.93 58.10
N SER A 901 4.59 -64.09 58.76
CA SER A 901 5.55 -64.28 59.86
C SER A 901 7.01 -64.32 59.41
N CYS A 902 7.29 -64.86 58.22
CA CYS A 902 8.63 -64.86 57.63
C CYS A 902 9.06 -63.45 57.18
N GLU A 903 8.13 -62.68 56.60
CA GLU A 903 8.33 -61.27 56.25
C GLU A 903 8.61 -60.41 57.49
N GLN A 904 7.91 -60.62 58.61
CA GLN A 904 8.14 -59.86 59.84
C GLN A 904 9.53 -60.10 60.45
N ARG A 905 10.07 -61.32 60.37
CA ARG A 905 11.45 -61.60 60.82
C ARG A 905 12.48 -61.05 59.85
N ALA A 906 12.29 -61.24 58.54
CA ALA A 906 13.17 -60.68 57.52
C ALA A 906 13.19 -59.14 57.58
N ALA A 907 12.03 -58.50 57.79
CA ALA A 907 11.92 -57.06 57.96
C ALA A 907 12.66 -56.55 59.20
N ARG A 908 12.56 -57.26 60.35
CA ARG A 908 13.29 -56.88 61.57
C ARG A 908 14.81 -57.05 61.44
N LEU A 909 15.27 -58.08 60.73
CA LEU A 909 16.69 -58.32 60.49
C LEU A 909 17.25 -57.31 59.48
N ALA A 910 16.51 -57.08 58.39
CA ALA A 910 16.83 -56.03 57.42
C ALA A 910 16.80 -54.64 58.08
N ASP A 911 15.87 -54.36 58.99
CA ASP A 911 15.85 -53.10 59.74
C ASP A 911 17.05 -52.97 60.69
N TYR A 912 17.48 -54.04 61.35
CA TYR A 912 18.68 -54.03 62.17
C TYR A 912 19.94 -53.77 61.34
N GLU A 913 20.10 -54.48 60.22
CA GLU A 913 21.23 -54.31 59.29
C GLU A 913 21.19 -52.94 58.60
N ARG A 914 20.01 -52.48 58.18
CA ARG A 914 19.79 -51.16 57.58
C ARG A 914 20.09 -50.03 58.55
N ILE A 915 19.61 -50.10 59.79
CA ILE A 915 19.88 -49.06 60.79
C ILE A 915 21.36 -49.10 61.21
N SER A 916 21.96 -50.29 61.34
CA SER A 916 23.39 -50.45 61.66
C SER A 916 24.31 -49.94 60.54
N ALA A 917 24.06 -50.35 59.29
CA ALA A 917 24.78 -49.84 58.12
C ALA A 917 24.52 -48.35 57.93
N GLY A 918 23.26 -47.90 58.10
CA GLY A 918 22.86 -46.50 58.01
C GLY A 918 23.55 -45.62 59.06
N LEU A 919 23.72 -46.10 60.30
CA LEU A 919 24.48 -45.37 61.32
C LEU A 919 25.98 -45.33 61.01
N LYS A 920 26.56 -46.41 60.50
CA LYS A 920 27.98 -46.45 60.08
C LYS A 920 28.25 -45.52 58.89
N GLU A 921 27.37 -45.54 57.90
CA GLU A 921 27.46 -44.71 56.70
C GLU A 921 27.20 -43.23 57.03
N ARG A 922 26.11 -42.92 57.75
CA ARG A 922 25.74 -41.54 58.14
C ARG A 922 26.79 -40.85 59.01
N ASN A 923 27.56 -41.62 59.78
CA ASN A 923 28.60 -41.09 60.65
C ASN A 923 30.02 -41.34 60.11
N ALA A 924 30.16 -41.99 58.94
CA ALA A 924 31.42 -42.34 58.28
C ALA A 924 32.43 -43.08 59.19
N VAL A 925 31.94 -44.01 60.00
CA VAL A 925 32.74 -44.80 60.94
C VAL A 925 32.53 -46.29 60.72
N SER A 926 33.61 -47.06 60.78
CA SER A 926 33.59 -48.51 60.61
C SER A 926 33.09 -49.26 61.85
N ASP A 927 33.27 -48.65 63.03
CA ASP A 927 32.87 -49.21 64.31
C ASP A 927 31.59 -48.51 64.83
N LEU A 928 30.52 -49.30 64.98
CA LEU A 928 29.22 -48.83 65.46
C LEU A 928 29.33 -48.28 66.90
N LYS A 929 30.27 -48.80 67.68
CA LYS A 929 30.47 -48.41 69.09
C LYS A 929 30.87 -46.94 69.24
N GLN A 930 31.59 -46.38 68.26
CA GLN A 930 31.98 -44.97 68.26
C GLN A 930 30.76 -44.03 68.14
N VAL A 931 29.73 -44.45 67.40
CA VAL A 931 28.47 -43.70 67.27
C VAL A 931 27.63 -43.80 68.54
N GLU A 932 27.64 -44.98 69.19
CA GLU A 932 26.98 -45.20 70.48
C GLU A 932 27.64 -44.34 71.59
N ASP A 933 28.97 -44.23 71.60
CA ASP A 933 29.74 -43.41 72.55
C ASP A 933 29.60 -41.90 72.29
N GLU A 934 29.62 -41.44 71.02
CA GLU A 934 29.38 -40.03 70.67
C GLU A 934 27.96 -39.60 71.08
N ALA A 935 26.97 -40.46 70.86
CA ALA A 935 25.59 -40.24 71.29
C ALA A 935 25.44 -40.23 72.83
N ALA A 936 26.29 -40.91 73.58
CA ALA A 936 26.26 -40.92 75.05
C ALA A 936 26.88 -39.67 75.69
N SER A 937 27.76 -38.95 74.97
CA SER A 937 28.50 -37.79 75.51
C SER A 937 27.69 -36.50 75.68
N TYR A 938 26.48 -36.42 75.10
CA TYR A 938 25.56 -35.29 75.22
C TYR A 938 24.27 -35.68 75.93
N GLU A 939 23.85 -34.91 76.94
CA GLU A 939 22.52 -35.00 77.53
C GLU A 939 21.46 -34.47 76.55
N LEU A 940 20.32 -35.17 76.45
CA LEU A 940 19.33 -34.98 75.39
C LEU A 940 18.69 -33.57 75.43
N ASP A 941 18.44 -33.04 76.63
CA ASP A 941 17.85 -31.71 76.83
C ASP A 941 18.84 -30.57 76.52
N SER A 942 20.13 -30.76 76.82
CA SER A 942 21.18 -29.78 76.51
C SER A 942 21.43 -29.70 75.00
N LEU A 943 21.43 -30.86 74.32
CA LEU A 943 21.56 -30.95 72.87
C LEU A 943 20.38 -30.28 72.15
N ARG A 944 19.14 -30.53 72.61
CA ARG A 944 17.93 -29.89 72.07
C ARG A 944 17.93 -28.38 72.25
N SER A 945 18.36 -27.88 73.41
CA SER A 945 18.45 -26.44 73.66
C SER A 945 19.46 -25.75 72.71
N GLN A 946 20.61 -26.37 72.45
CA GLN A 946 21.60 -25.85 71.51
C GLN A 946 21.09 -25.91 70.06
N ILE A 947 20.42 -26.99 69.67
CA ILE A 947 19.77 -27.13 68.37
C ILE A 947 18.69 -26.05 68.20
N ASP A 948 17.78 -25.86 69.16
CA ASP A 948 16.73 -24.84 69.10
C ASP A 948 17.30 -23.42 68.96
N SER A 949 18.36 -23.10 69.73
CA SER A 949 19.02 -21.79 69.66
C SER A 949 19.71 -21.56 68.30
N GLY A 950 20.39 -22.58 67.78
CA GLY A 950 21.01 -22.55 66.47
C GLY A 950 19.98 -22.49 65.35
N GLU A 951 18.86 -23.18 65.46
CA GLU A 951 17.76 -23.17 64.49
C GLU A 951 17.05 -21.83 64.42
N ARG A 952 16.81 -21.17 65.57
CA ARG A 952 16.31 -19.79 65.58
C ARG A 952 17.27 -18.85 64.87
N ARG A 953 18.57 -18.94 65.19
CA ARG A 953 19.58 -18.10 64.55
C ARG A 953 19.74 -18.42 63.05
N MET A 954 19.59 -19.68 62.66
CA MET A 954 19.60 -20.12 61.26
C MET A 954 18.38 -19.59 60.51
N LYS A 955 17.21 -19.57 61.16
CA LYS A 955 16.01 -18.98 60.59
C LYS A 955 16.15 -17.47 60.41
N GLU A 956 16.67 -16.76 61.41
CA GLU A 956 16.98 -15.33 61.29
C GLU A 956 17.95 -15.05 60.14
N LEU A 957 19.06 -15.80 60.06
CA LEU A 957 20.03 -15.68 58.97
C LEU A 957 19.41 -16.03 57.62
N GLN A 958 18.53 -17.03 57.53
CA GLN A 958 17.82 -17.38 56.31
C GLN A 958 16.83 -16.29 55.88
N ASP A 959 16.07 -15.72 56.83
CA ASP A 959 15.14 -14.61 56.57
C ASP A 959 15.93 -13.36 56.11
N GLU A 960 17.08 -13.08 56.72
CA GLU A 960 18.01 -12.02 56.29
C GLU A 960 18.60 -12.32 54.89
N LEU A 961 18.99 -13.57 54.60
CA LEU A 961 19.54 -13.99 53.30
C LEU A 961 18.47 -13.94 52.20
N ILE A 962 17.23 -14.27 52.52
CA ILE A 962 16.08 -14.10 51.62
C ILE A 962 15.83 -12.62 51.39
N ALA A 963 15.73 -11.79 52.43
CA ALA A 963 15.46 -10.36 52.29
C ALA A 963 16.57 -9.61 51.52
N VAL A 964 17.83 -9.86 51.85
CA VAL A 964 18.99 -9.29 51.14
C VAL A 964 19.12 -9.90 49.75
N GLY A 965 18.75 -11.17 49.57
CA GLY A 965 18.73 -11.85 48.28
C GLY A 965 17.64 -11.35 47.34
N THR A 966 16.45 -11.07 47.85
CA THR A 966 15.36 -10.45 47.08
C THR A 966 15.73 -9.02 46.73
N ALA A 967 16.26 -8.24 47.68
CA ALA A 967 16.74 -6.88 47.41
C ALA A 967 17.88 -6.87 46.38
N TYR A 968 18.86 -7.76 46.49
CA TYR A 968 19.92 -7.93 45.48
C TYR A 968 19.34 -8.35 44.12
N GLY A 969 18.36 -9.26 44.10
CA GLY A 969 17.68 -9.70 42.87
C GLY A 969 16.89 -8.58 42.20
N GLU A 970 16.19 -7.75 42.96
CA GLU A 970 15.48 -6.56 42.50
C GLU A 970 16.46 -5.50 41.98
N LEU A 971 17.49 -5.15 42.77
CA LEU A 971 18.55 -4.22 42.36
C LEU A 971 19.31 -4.73 41.12
N ARG A 972 19.55 -6.03 41.01
CA ARG A 972 20.19 -6.65 39.82
C ARG A 972 19.26 -6.61 38.61
N LYS A 973 17.96 -6.83 38.77
CA LYS A 973 16.97 -6.70 37.68
C LYS A 973 16.85 -5.24 37.24
N GLU A 974 16.79 -4.30 38.18
CA GLU A 974 16.76 -2.86 37.90
C GLU A 974 18.05 -2.40 37.22
N TYR A 975 19.21 -2.81 37.72
CA TYR A 975 20.51 -2.52 37.10
C TYR A 975 20.63 -3.16 35.71
N GLN A 976 20.25 -4.43 35.51
CA GLN A 976 20.24 -5.07 34.19
C GLN A 976 19.25 -4.40 33.23
N ARG A 977 18.10 -3.91 33.71
CA ARG A 977 17.15 -3.13 32.90
C ARG A 977 17.74 -1.78 32.49
N LEU A 978 18.54 -1.15 33.35
CA LEU A 978 19.22 0.13 33.08
C LEU A 978 20.47 -0.05 32.21
N GLU A 979 21.20 -1.17 32.36
CA GLU A 979 22.41 -1.54 31.59
C GLU A 979 22.05 -2.10 30.21
N SER A 980 20.89 -2.73 30.04
CA SER A 980 20.32 -3.10 28.75
C SER A 980 19.74 -1.90 27.96
N SER A 981 20.35 -0.72 28.12
CA SER A 981 20.15 0.42 27.24
C SER A 981 20.66 0.19 25.80
N SER A 982 20.74 -1.07 25.36
CA SER A 982 20.51 -1.42 23.95
C SER A 982 19.16 -0.87 23.47
N GLU A 983 18.20 -0.56 24.34
CA GLU A 983 16.99 0.16 23.94
C GLU A 983 17.25 1.60 23.51
N SER A 984 18.14 2.38 24.12
CA SER A 984 18.42 3.74 23.62
C SER A 984 19.10 3.69 22.25
N ALA A 985 20.06 2.79 22.08
CA ALA A 985 20.72 2.54 20.80
C ALA A 985 19.76 1.93 19.76
N ALA A 986 18.85 1.02 20.15
CA ALA A 986 17.86 0.41 19.27
C ALA A 986 16.72 1.39 18.91
N GLN A 987 16.35 2.31 19.80
CA GLN A 987 15.39 3.38 19.48
C GLN A 987 16.03 4.45 18.60
N ALA A 988 17.31 4.77 18.82
CA ALA A 988 18.07 5.60 17.89
C ALA A 988 18.21 4.91 16.51
N GLN A 989 18.46 3.60 16.50
CA GLN A 989 18.48 2.79 15.27
C GLN A 989 17.11 2.74 14.59
N LYS A 990 16.01 2.54 15.34
CA LYS A 990 14.64 2.60 14.80
C LYS A 990 14.29 3.97 14.23
N ALA A 991 14.76 5.04 14.87
CA ALA A 991 14.60 6.39 14.34
C ALA A 991 15.37 6.56 13.02
N GLU A 992 16.62 6.09 12.93
CA GLU A 992 17.39 6.11 11.68
C GLU A 992 16.78 5.20 10.60
N GLU A 993 16.26 4.02 10.95
CA GLU A 993 15.57 3.11 10.02
C GLU A 993 14.26 3.73 9.49
N ALA A 994 13.46 4.36 10.35
CA ALA A 994 12.26 5.08 9.95
C ALA A 994 12.59 6.24 9.00
N LEU A 995 13.66 7.00 9.29
CA LEU A 995 14.13 8.11 8.45
C LEU A 995 14.72 7.60 7.11
N ALA A 996 15.39 6.44 7.12
CA ALA A 996 15.87 5.74 5.93
C ALA A 996 14.73 5.23 5.03
N LYS A 997 13.55 4.91 5.58
CA LYS A 997 12.34 4.60 4.80
C LYS A 997 11.69 5.87 4.20
N VAL A 998 11.73 6.99 4.93
CA VAL A 998 11.12 8.26 4.48
C VAL A 998 11.84 8.85 3.26
N ARG A 999 13.18 8.85 3.23
CA ARG A 999 13.96 9.44 2.11
C ARG A 999 13.61 8.88 0.72
N PRO A 1000 13.64 7.56 0.46
CA PRO A 1000 13.27 6.99 -0.84
C PRO A 1000 11.79 7.17 -1.13
N ALA A 1001 10.91 7.10 -0.12
CA ALA A 1001 9.48 7.31 -0.29
C ALA A 1001 9.16 8.76 -0.71
N ILE A 1002 9.82 9.77 -0.13
CA ILE A 1002 9.72 11.17 -0.56
C ILE A 1002 10.26 11.33 -1.98
N GLY A 1003 11.41 10.71 -2.29
CA GLY A 1003 11.96 10.74 -3.65
C GLY A 1003 10.98 10.18 -4.69
N GLN A 1004 10.33 9.06 -4.38
CA GLN A 1004 9.31 8.44 -5.23
C GLN A 1004 8.06 9.31 -5.33
N TYR A 1005 7.58 9.87 -4.22
CA TYR A 1005 6.43 10.78 -4.20
C TYR A 1005 6.69 12.03 -5.07
N LEU A 1006 7.85 12.67 -4.90
CA LEU A 1006 8.25 13.82 -5.72
C LEU A 1006 8.35 13.44 -7.19
N ARG A 1007 8.93 12.28 -7.51
CA ARG A 1007 9.01 11.78 -8.89
C ARG A 1007 7.62 11.59 -9.51
N LEU A 1008 6.69 10.96 -8.78
CA LEU A 1008 5.32 10.74 -9.25
C LEU A 1008 4.56 12.07 -9.43
N ARG A 1009 4.71 13.01 -8.50
CA ARG A 1009 4.09 14.35 -8.61
C ARG A 1009 4.66 15.17 -9.75
N LEU A 1010 5.98 15.11 -9.97
CA LEU A 1010 6.62 15.78 -11.10
C LEU A 1010 6.24 15.13 -12.43
N ALA A 1011 6.14 13.79 -12.48
CA ALA A 1011 5.66 13.09 -13.67
C ALA A 1011 4.20 13.45 -13.99
N PHE A 1012 3.34 13.50 -12.96
CA PHE A 1012 1.95 13.94 -13.10
C PHE A 1012 1.88 15.35 -13.69
N GLU A 1013 2.60 16.30 -13.11
CA GLU A 1013 2.64 17.69 -13.57
C GLU A 1013 3.20 17.82 -15.00
N ALA A 1014 4.26 17.07 -15.33
CA ALA A 1014 4.86 17.10 -16.66
C ALA A 1014 3.90 16.55 -17.74
N VAL A 1015 3.22 15.43 -17.45
CA VAL A 1015 2.23 14.84 -18.35
C VAL A 1015 1.01 15.77 -18.50
N GLN A 1016 0.54 16.36 -17.39
CA GLN A 1016 -0.56 17.31 -17.41
C GLN A 1016 -0.24 18.54 -18.28
N ARG A 1017 0.96 19.12 -18.14
CA ARG A 1017 1.40 20.24 -19.00
C ARG A 1017 1.56 19.85 -20.46
N ALA A 1018 2.03 18.63 -20.73
CA ALA A 1018 2.13 18.14 -22.11
C ALA A 1018 0.74 17.98 -22.75
N ILE A 1019 -0.24 17.47 -22.01
CA ILE A 1019 -1.65 17.39 -22.39
C ILE A 1019 -2.20 18.80 -22.66
N GLU A 1020 -2.01 19.75 -21.74
CA GLU A 1020 -2.49 21.13 -21.89
C GLU A 1020 -1.88 21.81 -23.12
N SER A 1021 -0.55 21.67 -23.32
CA SER A 1021 0.14 22.25 -24.48
C SER A 1021 -0.28 21.60 -25.80
N TYR A 1022 -0.54 20.29 -25.82
CA TYR A 1022 -1.09 19.61 -27.00
C TYR A 1022 -2.51 20.12 -27.30
N ARG A 1023 -3.33 20.30 -26.26
CA ARG A 1023 -4.68 20.85 -26.36
C ARG A 1023 -4.66 22.26 -26.97
N GLU A 1024 -3.87 23.17 -26.40
CA GLU A 1024 -3.76 24.56 -26.89
C GLU A 1024 -3.33 24.64 -28.37
N LYS A 1025 -2.43 23.77 -28.82
CA LYS A 1025 -1.92 23.79 -30.19
C LYS A 1025 -2.86 23.17 -31.23
N HIS A 1026 -3.68 22.18 -30.85
CA HIS A 1026 -4.44 21.36 -31.81
C HIS A 1026 -5.97 21.48 -31.68
N GLN A 1027 -6.51 21.97 -30.56
CA GLN A 1027 -7.96 22.09 -30.32
C GLN A 1027 -8.65 23.03 -31.31
N GLY A 1028 -8.09 24.23 -31.53
CA GLY A 1028 -8.73 25.26 -32.38
C GLY A 1028 -8.99 24.80 -33.82
N PRO A 1029 -7.96 24.34 -34.57
CA PRO A 1029 -8.13 23.90 -35.96
C PRO A 1029 -9.05 22.68 -36.10
N VAL A 1030 -8.95 21.70 -35.20
CA VAL A 1030 -9.75 20.47 -35.26
C VAL A 1030 -11.21 20.75 -34.93
N LEU A 1031 -11.51 21.51 -33.86
CA LEU A 1031 -12.88 21.87 -33.51
C LEU A 1031 -13.56 22.75 -34.56
N LYS A 1032 -12.82 23.72 -35.11
CA LYS A 1032 -13.34 24.54 -36.20
C LYS A 1032 -13.77 23.67 -37.37
N ARG A 1033 -12.95 22.69 -37.76
CA ARG A 1033 -13.29 21.78 -38.85
C ARG A 1033 -14.41 20.81 -38.48
N ALA A 1034 -14.41 20.27 -37.27
CA ALA A 1034 -15.48 19.40 -36.77
C ALA A 1034 -16.84 20.11 -36.77
N ARG A 1035 -16.88 21.41 -36.46
CA ARG A 1035 -18.09 22.24 -36.55
C ARG A 1035 -18.67 22.28 -37.96
N GLU A 1036 -17.81 22.53 -38.96
CA GLU A 1036 -18.20 22.57 -40.37
C GLU A 1036 -18.73 21.21 -40.84
N LEU A 1037 -18.01 20.12 -40.46
CA LEU A 1037 -18.40 18.76 -40.80
C LEU A 1037 -19.71 18.35 -40.13
N PHE A 1038 -19.89 18.69 -38.86
CA PHE A 1038 -21.11 18.36 -38.11
C PHE A 1038 -22.35 19.04 -38.68
N SER A 1039 -22.23 20.31 -39.08
CA SER A 1039 -23.33 21.01 -39.74
C SER A 1039 -23.69 20.38 -41.08
N ALA A 1040 -22.68 19.98 -41.87
CA ALA A 1040 -22.91 19.28 -43.15
C ALA A 1040 -23.57 17.90 -42.94
N LEU A 1041 -23.07 17.10 -41.99
CA LEU A 1041 -23.57 15.76 -41.68
C LEU A 1041 -25.01 15.77 -41.17
N THR A 1042 -25.38 16.82 -40.43
CA THR A 1042 -26.74 17.02 -39.90
C THR A 1042 -27.65 17.80 -40.84
N LEU A 1043 -27.24 18.02 -42.11
CA LEU A 1043 -28.01 18.76 -43.12
C LEU A 1043 -28.43 20.18 -42.66
N GLY A 1044 -27.66 20.78 -41.75
CA GLY A 1044 -27.95 22.09 -41.18
C GLY A 1044 -28.90 22.09 -39.98
N ASP A 1045 -29.43 20.94 -39.53
CA ASP A 1045 -30.23 20.83 -38.28
C ASP A 1045 -29.48 21.40 -37.08
N PHE A 1046 -28.15 21.25 -37.09
CA PHE A 1046 -27.23 21.88 -36.16
C PHE A 1046 -26.29 22.84 -36.90
N SER A 1047 -26.33 24.11 -36.52
CA SER A 1047 -25.60 25.19 -37.18
C SER A 1047 -24.19 25.38 -36.63
N ALA A 1048 -23.93 24.94 -35.38
CA ALA A 1048 -22.61 25.03 -34.78
C ALA A 1048 -22.39 24.02 -33.64
N LEU A 1049 -21.11 23.80 -33.31
CA LEU A 1049 -20.64 23.22 -32.06
C LEU A 1049 -20.02 24.35 -31.23
N VAL A 1050 -20.57 24.63 -30.05
CA VAL A 1050 -20.19 25.75 -29.18
C VAL A 1050 -19.47 25.23 -27.95
N GLU A 1051 -18.38 25.91 -27.58
CA GLU A 1051 -17.63 25.64 -26.37
C GLU A 1051 -18.25 26.45 -25.23
N THR A 1052 -18.72 25.78 -24.17
CA THR A 1052 -19.26 26.42 -22.97
C THR A 1052 -18.54 25.90 -21.72
N PHE A 1053 -18.75 26.52 -20.57
CA PHE A 1053 -18.25 25.99 -19.29
C PHE A 1053 -19.41 25.34 -18.52
N SER A 1054 -19.16 24.20 -17.88
CA SER A 1054 -20.08 23.58 -16.94
C SER A 1054 -20.01 24.26 -15.56
N ASP A 1055 -20.92 23.89 -14.66
CA ASP A 1055 -20.96 24.39 -13.26
C ASP A 1055 -19.66 24.10 -12.48
N ASP A 1056 -18.88 23.11 -12.90
CA ASP A 1056 -17.58 22.73 -12.31
C ASP A 1056 -16.38 23.43 -12.98
N ASP A 1057 -16.60 24.50 -13.75
CA ASP A 1057 -15.58 25.27 -14.49
C ASP A 1057 -14.80 24.44 -15.54
N LYS A 1058 -15.43 23.37 -16.07
CA LYS A 1058 -14.88 22.53 -17.13
C LYS A 1058 -15.44 22.92 -18.48
N GLN A 1059 -14.59 22.98 -19.51
CA GLN A 1059 -15.06 23.20 -20.88
C GLN A 1059 -15.87 22.01 -21.37
N VAL A 1060 -17.09 22.26 -21.89
CA VAL A 1060 -18.00 21.27 -22.47
C VAL A 1060 -18.50 21.70 -23.85
N LEU A 1061 -18.72 20.72 -24.73
CA LEU A 1061 -19.27 20.89 -26.08
C LEU A 1061 -20.80 20.84 -26.04
N LYS A 1062 -21.44 21.87 -26.60
CA LYS A 1062 -22.89 21.90 -26.87
C LYS A 1062 -23.16 22.03 -28.35
N ALA A 1063 -24.20 21.35 -28.82
CA ALA A 1063 -24.66 21.43 -30.20
C ALA A 1063 -25.69 22.55 -30.34
N GLN A 1064 -25.48 23.49 -31.26
CA GLN A 1064 -26.42 24.58 -31.50
C GLN A 1064 -27.36 24.20 -32.65
N ARG A 1065 -28.67 24.16 -32.42
CA ARG A 1065 -29.68 23.95 -33.46
C ARG A 1065 -29.76 25.17 -34.39
N THR A 1066 -30.31 25.00 -35.60
CA THR A 1066 -30.52 26.11 -36.55
C THR A 1066 -31.35 27.26 -35.97
N GLY A 1067 -32.23 26.97 -35.01
CA GLY A 1067 -33.02 27.97 -34.26
C GLY A 1067 -32.29 28.71 -33.13
N GLY A 1068 -31.01 28.40 -32.89
CA GLY A 1068 -30.17 29.06 -31.88
C GLY A 1068 -30.11 28.38 -30.52
N GLU A 1069 -30.99 27.40 -30.26
CA GLU A 1069 -31.03 26.60 -29.03
C GLU A 1069 -29.73 25.79 -28.85
N LEU A 1070 -29.18 25.80 -27.63
CA LEU A 1070 -28.02 25.00 -27.24
C LEU A 1070 -28.48 23.68 -26.60
N VAL A 1071 -28.09 22.57 -27.20
CA VAL A 1071 -28.42 21.22 -26.76
C VAL A 1071 -27.17 20.55 -26.21
N ASP A 1072 -27.27 20.02 -25.00
CA ASP A 1072 -26.23 19.19 -24.40
C ASP A 1072 -26.08 17.87 -25.17
N VAL A 1073 -24.91 17.24 -25.10
CA VAL A 1073 -24.67 15.94 -25.76
C VAL A 1073 -25.70 14.89 -25.30
N GLU A 1074 -26.18 14.98 -24.05
CA GLU A 1074 -27.25 14.14 -23.48
C GLU A 1074 -28.62 14.33 -24.16
N GLY A 1075 -28.88 15.51 -24.73
CA GLY A 1075 -30.13 15.82 -25.44
C GLY A 1075 -30.10 15.48 -26.93
N LEU A 1076 -29.00 14.92 -27.45
CA LEU A 1076 -28.88 14.49 -28.84
C LEU A 1076 -29.38 13.05 -29.01
N SER A 1077 -30.07 12.77 -30.13
CA SER A 1077 -30.43 11.39 -30.49
C SER A 1077 -29.17 10.56 -30.75
N ASP A 1078 -29.26 9.23 -30.60
CA ASP A 1078 -28.12 8.32 -30.81
C ASP A 1078 -27.46 8.53 -32.18
N GLY A 1079 -28.23 8.61 -33.27
CA GLY A 1079 -27.69 8.88 -34.61
C GLY A 1079 -27.02 10.25 -34.75
N THR A 1080 -27.48 11.28 -34.01
CA THR A 1080 -26.86 12.61 -34.02
C THR A 1080 -25.56 12.63 -33.19
N ARG A 1081 -25.48 11.83 -32.12
CA ARG A 1081 -24.23 11.61 -31.38
C ARG A 1081 -23.20 10.86 -32.21
N ASP A 1082 -23.61 9.82 -32.93
CA ASP A 1082 -22.75 9.11 -33.87
C ASP A 1082 -22.19 10.08 -34.93
N GLN A 1083 -23.03 11.00 -35.44
CA GLN A 1083 -22.60 12.06 -36.36
C GLN A 1083 -21.63 13.06 -35.72
N LEU A 1084 -21.84 13.46 -34.47
CA LEU A 1084 -20.92 14.34 -33.74
C LEU A 1084 -19.54 13.69 -33.58
N TYR A 1085 -19.52 12.43 -33.13
CA TYR A 1085 -18.29 11.67 -33.00
C TYR A 1085 -17.59 11.50 -34.35
N LEU A 1086 -18.34 11.15 -35.41
CA LEU A 1086 -17.82 11.07 -36.78
C LEU A 1086 -17.22 12.40 -37.25
N SER A 1087 -17.86 13.53 -36.93
CA SER A 1087 -17.38 14.87 -37.30
C SER A 1087 -16.03 15.20 -36.67
N LEU A 1088 -15.90 14.95 -35.37
CA LEU A 1088 -14.64 15.11 -34.64
C LEU A 1088 -13.56 14.19 -35.22
N ARG A 1089 -13.94 12.95 -35.57
CA ARG A 1089 -13.02 11.97 -36.10
C ARG A 1089 -12.50 12.31 -37.50
N LEU A 1090 -13.40 12.71 -38.39
CA LEU A 1090 -13.03 13.14 -39.74
C LEU A 1090 -12.19 14.43 -39.71
N ALA A 1091 -12.50 15.37 -38.81
CA ALA A 1091 -11.68 16.56 -38.62
C ALA A 1091 -10.26 16.22 -38.15
N PHE A 1092 -10.11 15.26 -37.24
CA PHE A 1092 -8.81 14.77 -36.82
C PHE A 1092 -8.05 14.08 -37.96
N ILE A 1093 -8.71 13.19 -38.73
CA ILE A 1093 -8.10 12.52 -39.88
C ILE A 1093 -7.65 13.55 -40.92
N GLU A 1094 -8.48 14.53 -41.26
CA GLU A 1094 -8.10 15.60 -42.19
C GLU A 1094 -6.90 16.41 -41.68
N HIS A 1095 -6.85 16.68 -40.38
CA HIS A 1095 -5.73 17.39 -39.76
C HIS A 1095 -4.46 16.55 -39.81
N HIS A 1096 -4.51 15.27 -39.45
CA HIS A 1096 -3.37 14.34 -39.51
C HIS A 1096 -2.84 14.18 -40.94
N VAL A 1097 -3.75 14.03 -41.92
CA VAL A 1097 -3.38 13.94 -43.34
C VAL A 1097 -2.63 15.20 -43.79
N ALA A 1098 -3.00 16.38 -43.26
CA ALA A 1098 -2.37 17.65 -43.59
C ALA A 1098 -1.02 17.89 -42.87
N THR A 1099 -0.87 17.42 -41.62
CA THR A 1099 0.33 17.70 -40.79
C THR A 1099 1.37 16.60 -40.79
N VAL A 1100 0.97 15.33 -40.93
CA VAL A 1100 1.86 14.17 -40.83
C VAL A 1100 2.05 13.50 -42.19
N ALA A 1101 1.03 12.80 -42.68
CA ALA A 1101 1.01 12.13 -43.98
C ALA A 1101 -0.39 11.57 -44.30
N PRO A 1102 -0.75 11.44 -45.59
CA PRO A 1102 -1.95 10.72 -46.01
C PRO A 1102 -1.82 9.22 -45.70
N PHE A 1103 -2.89 8.62 -45.18
CA PHE A 1103 -2.98 7.19 -44.87
C PHE A 1103 -4.37 6.66 -45.26
N PRO A 1104 -4.50 5.43 -45.80
CA PRO A 1104 -5.80 4.92 -46.22
C PRO A 1104 -6.77 4.84 -45.05
N VAL A 1105 -7.97 5.36 -45.25
CA VAL A 1105 -9.08 5.32 -44.30
C VAL A 1105 -10.03 4.21 -44.71
N VAL A 1106 -10.32 3.29 -43.80
CA VAL A 1106 -11.30 2.22 -43.96
C VAL A 1106 -12.51 2.53 -43.09
N LEU A 1107 -13.70 2.54 -43.68
CA LEU A 1107 -14.97 2.84 -43.02
C LEU A 1107 -15.91 1.65 -43.20
N ASP A 1108 -16.21 0.90 -42.13
CA ASP A 1108 -16.99 -0.34 -42.18
C ASP A 1108 -18.40 -0.16 -41.62
N ASP A 1109 -19.39 -0.07 -42.52
CA ASP A 1109 -20.82 0.02 -42.20
C ASP A 1109 -21.20 1.16 -41.22
N ILE A 1110 -20.46 2.27 -41.25
CA ILE A 1110 -20.64 3.40 -40.32
C ILE A 1110 -21.99 4.15 -40.47
N LEU A 1111 -22.75 3.89 -41.53
CA LEU A 1111 -24.03 4.56 -41.86
C LEU A 1111 -25.28 3.74 -41.53
N ILE A 1112 -25.17 2.66 -40.74
CA ILE A 1112 -26.32 1.81 -40.39
C ILE A 1112 -27.47 2.60 -39.76
N ASN A 1113 -27.16 3.52 -38.83
CA ASN A 1113 -28.16 4.31 -38.09
C ASN A 1113 -28.58 5.61 -38.78
N PHE A 1114 -28.16 5.83 -40.04
CA PHE A 1114 -28.33 7.09 -40.73
C PHE A 1114 -29.50 6.95 -41.71
N ASP A 1115 -30.37 7.96 -41.77
CA ASP A 1115 -31.38 8.05 -42.82
C ASP A 1115 -30.72 8.32 -44.19
N ASP A 1116 -31.49 8.22 -45.28
CA ASP A 1116 -30.93 8.32 -46.63
C ASP A 1116 -30.34 9.71 -46.93
N ALA A 1117 -30.92 10.78 -46.38
CA ALA A 1117 -30.46 12.15 -46.61
C ALA A 1117 -29.14 12.40 -45.86
N ARG A 1118 -29.06 11.98 -44.59
CA ARG A 1118 -27.84 12.04 -43.76
C ARG A 1118 -26.76 11.11 -44.30
N SER A 1119 -27.12 9.95 -44.82
CA SER A 1119 -26.18 9.03 -45.49
C SER A 1119 -25.55 9.67 -46.72
N LEU A 1120 -26.36 10.34 -47.56
CA LEU A 1120 -25.85 11.06 -48.73
C LEU A 1120 -24.89 12.19 -48.32
N ALA A 1121 -25.27 13.04 -47.36
CA ALA A 1121 -24.41 14.11 -46.86
C ALA A 1121 -23.08 13.57 -46.30
N THR A 1122 -23.13 12.42 -45.61
CA THR A 1122 -21.93 11.78 -45.10
C THR A 1122 -21.04 11.26 -46.23
N LEU A 1123 -21.61 10.65 -47.26
CA LEU A 1123 -20.87 10.20 -48.44
C LEU A 1123 -20.25 11.38 -49.21
N GLU A 1124 -20.90 12.55 -49.25
CA GLU A 1124 -20.32 13.78 -49.83
C GLU A 1124 -19.11 14.28 -49.04
N VAL A 1125 -19.21 14.30 -47.70
CA VAL A 1125 -18.09 14.64 -46.82
C VAL A 1125 -16.93 13.66 -47.01
N ILE A 1126 -17.21 12.36 -47.07
CA ILE A 1126 -16.20 11.33 -47.31
C ILE A 1126 -15.57 11.48 -48.69
N SER A 1127 -16.35 11.78 -49.72
CA SER A 1127 -15.85 12.07 -51.08
C SER A 1127 -14.91 13.27 -51.09
N SER A 1128 -15.16 14.28 -50.25
CA SER A 1128 -14.25 15.41 -50.04
C SER A 1128 -12.93 14.99 -49.37
N LEU A 1129 -12.99 14.18 -48.30
CA LEU A 1129 -11.81 13.60 -47.65
C LEU A 1129 -10.99 12.75 -48.64
N ALA A 1130 -11.68 12.01 -49.50
CA ALA A 1130 -11.09 11.13 -50.50
C ALA A 1130 -10.26 11.87 -51.58
N LYS A 1131 -10.33 13.20 -51.63
CA LYS A 1131 -9.43 14.01 -52.48
C LYS A 1131 -8.03 14.17 -51.88
N ARG A 1132 -7.87 13.91 -50.57
CA ARG A 1132 -6.61 14.08 -49.83
C ARG A 1132 -5.99 12.76 -49.39
N THR A 1133 -6.81 11.73 -49.20
CA THR A 1133 -6.35 10.39 -48.82
C THR A 1133 -7.25 9.33 -49.44
N GLN A 1134 -6.78 8.09 -49.53
CA GLN A 1134 -7.60 6.98 -50.02
C GLN A 1134 -8.68 6.63 -49.00
N VAL A 1135 -9.92 6.43 -49.45
CA VAL A 1135 -11.01 5.94 -48.60
C VAL A 1135 -11.59 4.63 -49.15
N LEU A 1136 -11.64 3.61 -48.31
CA LEU A 1136 -12.25 2.31 -48.54
C LEU A 1136 -13.48 2.19 -47.66
N PHE A 1137 -14.68 2.30 -48.24
CA PHE A 1137 -15.93 2.26 -47.51
C PHE A 1137 -16.62 0.92 -47.75
N PHE A 1138 -16.78 0.13 -46.71
CA PHE A 1138 -17.40 -1.18 -46.77
C PHE A 1138 -18.87 -1.08 -46.39
N THR A 1139 -19.75 -1.72 -47.16
CA THR A 1139 -21.15 -1.79 -46.78
C THR A 1139 -21.89 -3.04 -47.21
N HIS A 1140 -22.92 -3.43 -46.45
CA HIS A 1140 -23.92 -4.44 -46.86
C HIS A 1140 -25.22 -3.84 -47.44
N HIS A 1141 -25.40 -2.52 -47.37
CA HIS A 1141 -26.64 -1.89 -47.80
C HIS A 1141 -26.57 -1.47 -49.26
N ARG A 1142 -27.33 -2.14 -50.14
CA ARG A 1142 -27.35 -1.83 -51.57
C ARG A 1142 -27.75 -0.38 -51.86
N ARG A 1143 -28.62 0.24 -51.06
CA ARG A 1143 -28.97 1.66 -51.17
C ARG A 1143 -27.75 2.60 -51.14
N LEU A 1144 -26.69 2.25 -50.39
CA LEU A 1144 -25.48 3.06 -50.29
C LEU A 1144 -24.63 2.98 -51.56
N VAL A 1145 -24.78 1.93 -52.37
CA VAL A 1145 -24.16 1.83 -53.70
C VAL A 1145 -24.73 2.91 -54.62
N ASP A 1146 -26.06 3.04 -54.64
CA ASP A 1146 -26.76 4.03 -55.46
C ASP A 1146 -26.42 5.46 -55.02
N LEU A 1147 -26.35 5.71 -53.70
CA LEU A 1147 -25.92 7.00 -53.15
C LEU A 1147 -24.42 7.27 -53.38
N GLY A 1148 -23.57 6.26 -53.24
CA GLY A 1148 -22.14 6.35 -53.47
C GLY A 1148 -21.80 6.69 -54.92
N ALA A 1149 -22.55 6.13 -55.88
CA ALA A 1149 -22.40 6.47 -57.29
C ALA A 1149 -22.67 7.96 -57.56
N ARG A 1150 -23.63 8.59 -56.84
CA ARG A 1150 -23.93 10.03 -56.98
C ARG A 1150 -22.77 10.93 -56.54
N VAL A 1151 -21.91 10.46 -55.63
CA VAL A 1151 -20.74 11.21 -55.13
C VAL A 1151 -19.43 10.78 -55.79
N ASN A 1152 -19.52 10.10 -56.93
CA ASN A 1152 -18.38 9.55 -57.68
C ASN A 1152 -17.52 8.58 -56.85
N ALA A 1153 -18.12 7.72 -56.04
CA ALA A 1153 -17.42 6.57 -55.46
C ALA A 1153 -17.24 5.46 -56.52
N GLN A 1154 -16.10 4.77 -56.51
CA GLN A 1154 -15.90 3.56 -57.30
C GLN A 1154 -16.59 2.39 -56.61
N ILE A 1155 -17.56 1.77 -57.28
CA ILE A 1155 -18.23 0.59 -56.73
C ILE A 1155 -17.38 -0.65 -57.01
N VAL A 1156 -17.16 -1.45 -55.97
CA VAL A 1156 -16.54 -2.78 -56.06
C VAL A 1156 -17.49 -3.79 -55.40
N GLU A 1157 -18.08 -4.69 -56.17
CA GLU A 1157 -19.03 -5.68 -55.65
C GLU A 1157 -18.33 -6.98 -55.23
N PHE A 1158 -18.56 -7.41 -53.98
CA PHE A 1158 -18.17 -8.72 -53.47
C PHE A 1158 -19.06 -9.86 -54.01
N SER A 1159 -20.21 -9.59 -54.66
CA SER A 1159 -21.07 -10.59 -55.31
C SER A 1159 -20.34 -11.37 -56.40
N GLU A 1160 -19.38 -10.72 -57.07
CA GLU A 1160 -18.49 -11.34 -58.06
C GLU A 1160 -17.36 -12.18 -57.41
N MET A 1161 -17.33 -12.22 -56.06
CA MET A 1161 -16.33 -12.95 -55.26
C MET A 1161 -16.87 -14.26 -54.66
N LYS A 1162 -17.93 -14.85 -55.23
CA LYS A 1162 -18.26 -16.27 -54.96
C LYS A 1162 -17.15 -17.17 -55.48
N ALA A 1163 -16.89 -18.23 -54.71
CA ALA A 1163 -15.83 -19.21 -54.93
C ALA A 1163 -15.75 -19.66 -56.41
N ALA A 1164 -14.53 -19.64 -56.96
CA ALA A 1164 -14.21 -20.66 -57.95
C ALA A 1164 -14.49 -21.99 -57.26
N ALA A 1165 -15.45 -22.75 -57.79
CA ALA A 1165 -15.80 -24.06 -57.29
C ALA A 1165 -14.50 -24.86 -57.14
N ILE A 1166 -14.24 -25.32 -55.91
CA ILE A 1166 -13.24 -26.34 -55.66
C ILE A 1166 -13.70 -27.58 -56.41
N ALA A 1167 -12.95 -27.93 -57.46
CA ALA A 1167 -12.94 -29.28 -58.02
C ALA A 1167 -12.07 -30.18 -57.13
#